data_AF-A0A034V4V7-F1
#
_entry.id   AF-A0A034V4V7-F1
#
_cell.length_a   1.000
_cell.length_b   1.000
_cell.length_c   1.000
_cell.angle_alpha   90.00
_cell.angle_beta   90.00
_cell.angle_gamma   90.00
#
_symmetry.space_group_name_H-M   'P 1'
#
loop_
_entity.id
_entity.type
_entity.pdbx_description
1 polymer ?
#
loop_
_entity_poly.entity_id
_entity_poly.type
_entity_poly.pdbx_seq_one_letter_code
_entity_poly.pdbx_strand_id
1 'polypeptide(L)'
;MSTSLQEQLQRLAVPQTMTLADSRSKASVLFDRKEAGTKTRRIIYEIGLAGLQELIALNPIFQTFENTLFNESTIDLERSVEQKDVNILLDRNISKFLQHLSPYFLLRPTLMCLEWLIRRFHIQEYNRNALLALALPYHETNTFILILQVIRIKQADQEWNWLHPLQKPGVPVPKTVLINRAASDVAFLKFVCQATLDAVKELGTRANSLQTQLNFYASVVVGALEHAARVEEWHIITILPSLLKGLQSEVLDFAAASYIVGTQLVARTPITPKLCNALVERAASVSLERLRQTAILFLVFLFDKQHRAKPQFSENTLLHLATQKWFIANLAALAKSNVYLHALYVALLQQALSAIQAEHKDSEALKSFLERLLNEVALNDDSAQEIINAFLNAYEEQPLSPQKALQDGEMIELSSDDDEEMVNNNSNFQAWYSEYLRKLERKYPVAFDHTIKEGLTSNSQEFASKRSVLKMALGFRLKTFDPSATDIYEQLYHHTAKIRAFAVQTLLANLRDYSARPQNLHLLRECLADRIADDSELVVKEILKLPTAEFVQVLGADKVAEALIAILNKVQQDAEHWAPLTAVTVQHLTSREIVETYDTNIILLALMPLLFPDSSSSNTFQAITSILKSPLSAKIGFLQELQLVRDSESF
;
A
#
# COMPACT_ATOMS: atom_id res chain seq x y z
N MET A 1 5.52 56.22 15.69
CA MET A 1 4.34 56.58 16.50
C MET A 1 3.37 57.32 15.59
N SER A 2 2.39 56.63 15.02
CA SER A 2 1.26 57.26 14.33
C SER A 2 0.38 57.97 15.35
N THR A 3 -0.09 59.18 15.07
CA THR A 3 -1.05 59.86 15.96
C THR A 3 -2.44 59.22 15.81
N SER A 4 -3.27 59.24 16.86
CA SER A 4 -4.65 58.71 16.82
C SER A 4 -5.47 59.29 15.64
N LEU A 5 -5.25 60.57 15.32
CA LEU A 5 -5.83 61.24 14.16
C LEU A 5 -5.34 60.66 12.82
N GLN A 6 -4.05 60.31 12.73
CA GLN A 6 -3.46 59.70 11.53
C GLN A 6 -4.01 58.30 11.29
N GLU A 7 -4.25 57.51 12.34
CA GLU A 7 -4.93 56.21 12.23
C GLU A 7 -6.41 56.35 11.86
N GLN A 8 -7.11 57.34 12.41
CA GLN A 8 -8.49 57.66 12.04
C GLN A 8 -8.59 58.11 10.57
N LEU A 9 -7.68 58.96 10.10
CA LEU A 9 -7.61 59.41 8.70
C LEU A 9 -7.24 58.26 7.75
N GLN A 10 -6.34 57.36 8.14
CA GLN A 10 -6.02 56.17 7.35
C GLN A 10 -7.20 55.20 7.25
N ARG A 11 -8.02 55.06 8.31
CA ARG A 11 -9.25 54.26 8.28
C ARG A 11 -10.36 54.91 7.45
N LEU A 12 -10.42 56.23 7.41
CA LEU A 12 -11.38 57.01 6.61
C LEU A 12 -10.95 57.21 5.15
N ALA A 13 -9.73 56.82 4.77
CA ALA A 13 -9.25 56.86 3.39
C ALA A 13 -9.90 55.75 2.54
N VAL A 14 -11.11 56.05 2.03
CA VAL A 14 -11.83 55.27 1.02
C VAL A 14 -11.05 55.33 -0.32
N PRO A 15 -11.08 54.30 -1.21
CA PRO A 15 -10.39 54.36 -2.52
C PRO A 15 -10.65 55.65 -3.30
N GLN A 16 -11.86 56.21 -3.16
CA GLN A 16 -12.31 57.47 -3.78
C GLN A 16 -11.53 58.72 -3.34
N THR A 17 -10.91 58.76 -2.16
CA THR A 17 -10.14 59.93 -1.70
C THR A 17 -8.66 59.87 -2.11
N MET A 18 -8.16 58.70 -2.53
CA MET A 18 -6.76 58.52 -2.93
C MET A 18 -6.51 58.78 -4.42
N THR A 19 -7.54 58.70 -5.27
CA THR A 19 -7.45 59.04 -6.70
C THR A 19 -7.15 60.52 -6.96
N LEU A 20 -7.47 61.40 -6.00
CA LEU A 20 -7.24 62.85 -6.10
C LEU A 20 -5.82 63.29 -5.69
N ALA A 21 -5.05 62.44 -5.01
CA ALA A 21 -3.82 62.86 -4.31
C ALA A 21 -2.52 62.74 -5.13
N ASP A 22 -2.48 61.97 -6.23
CA ASP A 22 -1.24 61.79 -7.00
C ASP A 22 -1.48 61.70 -8.51
N SER A 23 -1.79 62.84 -9.13
CA SER A 23 -1.99 62.95 -10.59
C SER A 23 -0.72 62.69 -11.43
N ARG A 24 0.45 62.56 -10.78
CA ARG A 24 1.77 62.44 -11.45
C ARG A 24 2.33 61.03 -11.49
N SER A 25 1.77 60.07 -10.74
CA SER A 25 2.25 58.68 -10.72
C SER A 25 1.09 57.72 -10.99
N LYS A 26 1.02 57.22 -12.24
CA LYS A 26 0.03 56.21 -12.63
C LYS A 26 0.65 54.81 -12.60
N ALA A 27 -0.07 53.85 -12.03
CA ALA A 27 0.27 52.43 -12.09
C ALA A 27 0.41 51.98 -13.55
N SER A 28 1.51 51.30 -13.88
CA SER A 28 1.82 50.81 -15.21
C SER A 28 2.76 49.61 -15.14
N VAL A 29 2.50 48.61 -15.97
CA VAL A 29 3.38 47.44 -16.16
C VAL A 29 4.28 47.60 -17.38
N LEU A 30 4.02 48.58 -18.25
CA LEU A 30 4.79 48.81 -19.48
C LEU A 30 5.73 49.99 -19.42
N PHE A 31 5.37 51.00 -18.63
CA PHE A 31 6.04 52.29 -18.63
C PHE A 31 6.53 52.61 -17.23
N ASP A 32 7.63 53.35 -17.15
CA ASP A 32 8.03 53.92 -15.88
C ASP A 32 6.97 54.94 -15.39
N ARG A 33 7.04 55.32 -14.11
CA ARG A 33 6.02 56.20 -13.50
C ARG A 33 5.89 57.55 -14.21
N LYS A 34 6.96 58.09 -14.79
CA LYS A 34 6.96 59.40 -15.46
C LYS A 34 6.33 59.28 -16.84
N GLU A 35 6.77 58.31 -17.63
CA GLU A 35 6.22 58.04 -18.96
C GLU A 35 4.75 57.65 -18.86
N ALA A 36 4.38 56.78 -17.92
CA ALA A 36 3.00 56.38 -17.67
C ALA A 36 2.05 57.58 -17.46
N GLY A 37 2.53 58.62 -16.78
CA GLY A 37 1.78 59.86 -16.52
C GLY A 37 1.37 60.60 -17.80
N THR A 38 2.23 60.56 -18.82
CA THR A 38 2.04 61.28 -20.11
C THR A 38 1.11 60.58 -21.10
N LYS A 39 0.87 59.28 -20.96
CA LYS A 39 0.00 58.53 -21.88
C LYS A 39 -1.47 58.85 -21.63
N THR A 40 -2.18 59.23 -22.70
CA THR A 40 -3.64 59.45 -22.68
C THR A 40 -4.39 58.12 -22.57
N ARG A 41 -5.67 58.18 -22.17
CA ARG A 41 -6.54 56.99 -22.11
C ARG A 41 -6.64 56.30 -23.48
N ARG A 42 -6.76 57.09 -24.55
CA ARG A 42 -6.84 56.59 -25.92
C ARG A 42 -5.61 55.80 -26.35
N ILE A 43 -4.41 56.31 -26.06
CA ILE A 43 -3.16 55.60 -26.38
C ILE A 43 -3.08 54.26 -25.63
N ILE A 44 -3.44 54.25 -24.35
CA ILE A 44 -3.41 53.01 -23.55
C ILE A 44 -4.46 51.99 -24.05
N TYR A 45 -5.63 52.48 -24.48
CA TYR A 45 -6.65 51.65 -25.13
C TYR A 45 -6.14 51.02 -26.44
N GLU A 46 -5.52 51.80 -27.32
CA GLU A 46 -4.98 51.31 -28.59
C GLU A 46 -3.86 50.27 -28.38
N ILE A 47 -3.01 50.47 -27.37
CA ILE A 47 -2.01 49.47 -26.94
C ILE A 47 -2.70 48.18 -26.47
N GLY A 48 -3.71 48.30 -25.60
CA GLY A 48 -4.46 47.14 -25.10
C GLY A 48 -5.17 46.37 -26.19
N LEU A 49 -5.77 47.08 -27.15
CA LEU A 49 -6.45 46.51 -28.31
C LEU A 49 -5.47 45.80 -29.24
N ALA A 50 -4.31 46.38 -29.52
CA ALA A 50 -3.26 45.72 -30.31
C ALA A 50 -2.81 44.41 -29.64
N GLY A 51 -2.62 44.42 -28.32
CA GLY A 51 -2.30 43.21 -27.56
C GLY A 51 -3.41 42.17 -27.64
N LEU A 52 -4.67 42.59 -27.60
CA LEU A 52 -5.81 41.69 -27.75
C LEU A 52 -5.83 41.04 -29.14
N GLN A 53 -5.57 41.79 -30.21
CA GLN A 53 -5.55 41.23 -31.56
C GLN A 53 -4.45 40.19 -31.75
N GLU A 54 -3.26 40.42 -31.18
CA GLU A 54 -2.20 39.41 -31.16
C GLU A 54 -2.61 38.16 -30.37
N LEU A 55 -3.29 38.32 -29.23
CA LEU A 55 -3.82 37.19 -28.46
C LEU A 55 -4.94 36.45 -29.18
N ILE A 56 -5.82 37.14 -29.91
CA ILE A 56 -6.88 36.53 -30.75
C ILE A 56 -6.25 35.66 -31.83
N ALA A 57 -5.15 36.12 -32.46
CA ALA A 57 -4.42 35.34 -33.44
C ALA A 57 -3.82 34.05 -32.86
N LEU A 58 -3.42 34.06 -31.57
CA LEU A 58 -2.94 32.87 -30.86
C LEU A 58 -4.09 31.97 -30.37
N ASN A 59 -5.18 32.55 -29.88
CA ASN A 59 -6.34 31.83 -29.37
C ASN A 59 -7.63 32.65 -29.57
N PRO A 60 -8.53 32.23 -30.48
CA PRO A 60 -9.76 32.95 -30.80
C PRO A 60 -10.70 33.20 -29.61
N ILE A 61 -10.56 32.50 -28.48
CA ILE A 61 -11.38 32.73 -27.28
C ILE A 61 -11.31 34.19 -26.81
N PHE A 62 -10.18 34.86 -27.03
CA PHE A 62 -9.99 36.24 -26.62
C PHE A 62 -10.93 37.23 -27.32
N GLN A 63 -11.48 36.86 -28.48
CA GLN A 63 -12.45 37.68 -29.22
C GLN A 63 -13.71 37.96 -28.41
N THR A 64 -14.08 37.04 -27.50
CA THR A 64 -15.24 37.23 -26.61
C THR A 64 -15.13 38.44 -25.69
N PHE A 65 -13.92 38.95 -25.47
CA PHE A 65 -13.65 40.12 -24.62
C PHE A 65 -13.59 41.44 -25.40
N GLU A 66 -13.57 41.39 -26.73
CA GLU A 66 -13.48 42.56 -27.61
C GLU A 66 -14.68 43.49 -27.43
N ASN A 67 -15.89 42.93 -27.44
CA ASN A 67 -17.13 43.70 -27.24
C ASN A 67 -17.45 44.00 -25.77
N THR A 68 -16.57 43.65 -24.84
CA THR A 68 -16.75 43.89 -23.40
C THR A 68 -15.60 44.70 -22.83
N LEU A 69 -14.52 44.06 -22.39
CA LEU A 69 -13.39 44.72 -21.72
C LEU A 69 -12.61 45.66 -22.64
N PHE A 70 -12.65 45.43 -23.95
CA PHE A 70 -11.90 46.18 -24.97
C PHE A 70 -12.82 46.90 -25.96
N ASN A 71 -14.07 47.16 -25.58
CA ASN A 71 -14.96 47.95 -26.40
C ASN A 71 -14.64 49.44 -26.25
N GLU A 72 -14.79 50.23 -27.31
CA GLU A 72 -14.49 51.66 -27.30
C GLU A 72 -15.30 52.44 -26.24
N SER A 73 -16.52 51.99 -25.92
CA SER A 73 -17.35 52.55 -24.85
C SER A 73 -16.72 52.47 -23.45
N THR A 74 -15.77 51.56 -23.25
CA THR A 74 -15.08 51.41 -21.97
C THR A 74 -14.01 52.48 -21.72
N ILE A 75 -13.67 53.31 -22.72
CA ILE A 75 -12.64 54.35 -22.58
C ILE A 75 -12.97 55.33 -21.46
N ASP A 76 -14.24 55.72 -21.38
CA ASP A 76 -14.74 56.71 -20.43
C ASP A 76 -15.42 56.10 -19.20
N LEU A 77 -15.52 54.77 -19.12
CA LEU A 77 -16.10 54.06 -17.98
C LEU A 77 -15.30 54.33 -16.71
N GLU A 78 -15.96 54.83 -15.66
CA GLU A 78 -15.31 55.18 -14.40
C GLU A 78 -15.83 54.30 -13.26
N ARG A 79 -15.05 53.27 -12.94
CA ARG A 79 -15.45 52.17 -12.05
C ARG A 79 -15.96 52.61 -10.67
N SER A 80 -15.41 53.70 -10.13
CA SER A 80 -15.75 54.21 -8.79
C SER A 80 -17.15 54.83 -8.69
N VAL A 81 -17.78 55.15 -9.81
CA VAL A 81 -19.13 55.73 -9.88
C VAL A 81 -20.17 54.78 -10.47
N GLU A 82 -19.74 53.61 -10.94
CA GLU A 82 -20.63 52.58 -11.47
C GLU A 82 -21.46 51.89 -10.36
N GLN A 83 -22.60 51.34 -10.77
CA GLN A 83 -23.45 50.57 -9.86
C GLN A 83 -22.74 49.30 -9.38
N LYS A 84 -23.07 48.86 -8.16
CA LYS A 84 -22.45 47.68 -7.53
C LYS A 84 -22.62 46.41 -8.37
N ASP A 85 -23.79 46.21 -8.97
CA ASP A 85 -24.07 45.01 -9.78
C ASP A 85 -23.29 45.01 -11.09
N VAL A 86 -23.09 46.18 -11.70
CA VAL A 86 -22.24 46.36 -12.88
C VAL A 86 -20.79 46.03 -12.54
N ASN A 87 -20.31 46.50 -11.38
CA ASN A 87 -18.98 46.19 -10.87
C ASN A 87 -18.76 44.68 -10.64
N ILE A 88 -19.77 43.96 -10.11
CA ILE A 88 -19.71 42.50 -9.94
C ILE A 88 -19.63 41.78 -11.31
N LEU A 89 -20.38 42.24 -12.31
CA LEU A 89 -20.29 41.67 -13.66
C LEU A 89 -18.93 41.92 -14.30
N LEU A 90 -18.40 43.14 -14.14
CA LEU A 90 -17.06 43.52 -14.57
C LEU A 90 -15.99 42.64 -13.89
N ASP A 91 -16.08 42.45 -12.57
CA ASP A 91 -15.19 41.58 -11.79
C ASP A 91 -15.14 40.16 -12.33
N ARG A 92 -16.32 39.61 -12.65
CA ARG A 92 -16.44 38.27 -13.22
C ARG A 92 -15.79 38.22 -14.60
N ASN A 93 -16.03 39.22 -15.45
CA ASN A 93 -15.49 39.25 -16.80
C ASN A 93 -13.96 39.40 -16.81
N ILE A 94 -13.43 40.26 -15.95
CA ILE A 94 -11.98 40.42 -15.73
C ILE A 94 -11.38 39.10 -15.23
N SER A 95 -11.98 38.46 -14.23
CA SER A 95 -11.46 37.19 -13.70
C SER A 95 -11.37 36.11 -14.77
N LYS A 96 -12.38 36.00 -15.64
CA LYS A 96 -12.35 35.09 -16.80
C LYS A 96 -11.22 35.43 -17.77
N PHE A 97 -11.09 36.70 -18.15
CA PHE A 97 -10.01 37.14 -19.04
C PHE A 97 -8.63 36.79 -18.48
N LEU A 98 -8.41 37.05 -17.18
CA LEU A 98 -7.16 36.72 -16.50
C LEU A 98 -6.90 35.20 -16.45
N GLN A 99 -7.93 34.37 -16.30
CA GLN A 99 -7.79 32.91 -16.37
C GLN A 99 -7.38 32.44 -17.78
N HIS A 100 -7.98 33.00 -18.84
CA HIS A 100 -7.59 32.70 -20.23
C HIS A 100 -6.19 33.21 -20.58
N LEU A 101 -5.71 34.28 -19.92
CA LEU A 101 -4.34 34.79 -20.08
C LEU A 101 -3.27 33.90 -19.46
N SER A 102 -3.61 32.99 -18.54
CA SER A 102 -2.64 32.20 -17.75
C SER A 102 -1.58 31.48 -18.61
N PRO A 103 -1.92 30.79 -19.73
CA PRO A 103 -0.92 30.16 -20.60
C PRO A 103 -0.02 31.15 -21.36
N TYR A 104 -0.45 32.41 -21.50
CA TYR A 104 0.19 33.45 -22.31
C TYR A 104 0.87 34.52 -21.46
N PHE A 105 0.94 34.34 -20.14
CA PHE A 105 1.34 35.39 -19.19
C PHE A 105 2.68 36.04 -19.51
N LEU A 106 3.65 35.26 -20.00
CA LEU A 106 4.99 35.74 -20.32
C LEU A 106 5.10 36.47 -21.66
N LEU A 107 4.04 36.50 -22.46
CA LEU A 107 4.05 37.17 -23.76
C LEU A 107 3.81 38.68 -23.62
N ARG A 108 4.47 39.47 -24.47
CA ARG A 108 4.31 40.94 -24.52
C ARG A 108 2.86 41.39 -24.72
N PRO A 109 2.03 40.74 -25.57
CA PRO A 109 0.62 41.09 -25.73
C PRO A 109 -0.20 41.00 -24.44
N THR A 110 0.12 40.04 -23.56
CA THR A 110 -0.52 39.93 -22.25
C THR A 110 -0.27 41.18 -21.41
N LEU A 111 0.98 41.67 -21.36
CA LEU A 111 1.30 42.90 -20.65
C LEU A 111 0.60 44.13 -21.27
N MET A 112 0.38 44.14 -22.58
CA MET A 112 -0.38 45.20 -23.27
C MET A 112 -1.84 45.23 -22.84
N CYS A 113 -2.49 44.05 -22.80
CA CYS A 113 -3.84 43.93 -22.29
C CYS A 113 -3.93 44.27 -20.79
N LEU A 114 -2.98 43.81 -19.97
CA LEU A 114 -2.96 44.11 -18.54
C LEU A 114 -2.78 45.61 -18.27
N GLU A 115 -1.97 46.31 -19.06
CA GLU A 115 -1.83 47.77 -18.96
C GLU A 115 -3.19 48.46 -19.12
N TRP A 116 -3.97 48.08 -20.13
CA TRP A 116 -5.33 48.59 -20.32
C TRP A 116 -6.20 48.35 -19.08
N LEU A 117 -6.24 47.11 -18.59
CA LEU A 117 -7.09 46.76 -17.45
C LEU A 117 -6.67 47.45 -16.14
N ILE A 118 -5.36 47.60 -15.91
CA ILE A 118 -4.79 48.30 -14.74
C ILE A 118 -5.13 49.79 -14.78
N ARG A 119 -5.05 50.38 -15.97
CA ARG A 119 -5.24 51.82 -16.18
C ARG A 119 -6.69 52.21 -16.21
N ARG A 120 -7.58 51.35 -16.72
CA ARG A 120 -9.00 51.67 -16.87
C ARG A 120 -9.87 51.13 -15.75
N PHE A 121 -9.68 49.86 -15.38
CA PHE A 121 -10.54 49.18 -14.40
C PHE A 121 -9.89 49.04 -13.02
N HIS A 122 -8.66 49.54 -12.85
CA HIS A 122 -7.92 49.53 -11.59
C HIS A 122 -7.81 48.14 -10.96
N ILE A 123 -7.57 47.11 -11.78
CA ILE A 123 -7.54 45.70 -11.35
C ILE A 123 -6.47 45.41 -10.28
N GLN A 124 -5.42 46.21 -10.23
CA GLN A 124 -4.36 46.20 -9.21
C GLN A 124 -4.87 46.59 -7.81
N GLU A 125 -6.08 47.16 -7.70
CA GLU A 125 -6.73 47.52 -6.45
C GLU A 125 -7.98 46.69 -6.19
N TYR A 126 -8.84 46.55 -7.21
CA TYR A 126 -10.15 45.91 -7.05
C TYR A 126 -10.13 44.39 -7.32
N ASN A 127 -9.18 43.88 -8.11
CA ASN A 127 -9.11 42.46 -8.52
C ASN A 127 -7.78 41.81 -8.11
N ARG A 128 -7.23 42.20 -6.96
CA ARG A 128 -5.91 41.76 -6.46
C ARG A 128 -5.74 40.25 -6.49
N ASN A 129 -6.73 39.52 -5.99
CA ASN A 129 -6.68 38.06 -5.91
C ASN A 129 -6.64 37.43 -7.31
N ALA A 130 -7.42 37.92 -8.28
CA ALA A 130 -7.40 37.40 -9.64
C ALA A 130 -6.08 37.72 -10.36
N LEU A 131 -5.51 38.91 -10.13
CA LEU A 131 -4.23 39.30 -10.69
C LEU A 131 -3.07 38.47 -10.11
N LEU A 132 -3.09 38.20 -8.80
CA LEU A 132 -2.12 37.32 -8.16
C LEU A 132 -2.31 35.86 -8.58
N ALA A 133 -3.54 35.40 -8.83
CA ALA A 133 -3.81 34.05 -9.29
C ALA A 133 -3.19 33.79 -10.68
N LEU A 134 -3.22 34.80 -11.55
CA LEU A 134 -2.53 34.80 -12.84
C LEU A 134 -1.00 34.81 -12.67
N ALA A 135 -0.47 35.66 -11.78
CA ALA A 135 0.97 35.95 -11.74
C ALA A 135 1.79 34.98 -10.87
N LEU A 136 1.24 34.48 -9.76
CA LEU A 136 1.98 33.63 -8.80
C LEU A 136 2.55 32.33 -9.38
N PRO A 137 1.91 31.63 -10.33
CA PRO A 137 2.55 30.50 -11.01
C PRO A 137 3.89 30.83 -11.68
N TYR A 138 4.14 32.11 -11.96
CA TYR A 138 5.34 32.64 -12.60
C TYR A 138 6.22 33.45 -11.64
N HIS A 139 6.19 33.15 -10.34
CA HIS A 139 6.80 33.92 -9.25
C HIS A 139 8.32 34.18 -9.38
N GLU A 140 9.03 33.42 -10.23
CA GLU A 140 10.47 33.58 -10.48
C GLU A 140 10.79 34.49 -11.67
N THR A 141 9.77 35.01 -12.37
CA THR A 141 9.94 35.76 -13.62
C THR A 141 9.91 37.28 -13.43
N ASN A 142 10.55 38.00 -14.35
CA ASN A 142 10.47 39.47 -14.39
C ASN A 142 9.03 39.98 -14.58
N THR A 143 8.21 39.26 -15.35
CA THR A 143 6.80 39.58 -15.57
C THR A 143 6.02 39.58 -14.26
N PHE A 144 6.27 38.60 -13.37
CA PHE A 144 5.67 38.60 -12.03
C PHE A 144 6.11 39.81 -11.20
N ILE A 145 7.38 40.19 -11.26
CA ILE A 145 7.91 41.36 -10.53
C ILE A 145 7.20 42.65 -10.94
N LEU A 146 6.95 42.84 -12.24
CA LEU A 146 6.19 43.99 -12.75
C LEU A 146 4.78 44.04 -12.13
N ILE A 147 4.09 42.90 -12.09
CA ILE A 147 2.76 42.81 -11.47
C ILE A 147 2.82 43.08 -9.97
N LEU A 148 3.80 42.50 -9.28
CA LEU A 148 4.01 42.70 -7.86
C LEU A 148 4.34 44.16 -7.52
N GLN A 149 5.04 44.89 -8.37
CA GLN A 149 5.34 46.32 -8.17
C GLN A 149 4.12 47.22 -8.37
N VAL A 150 3.14 46.78 -9.15
CA VAL A 150 1.95 47.55 -9.49
C VAL A 150 0.78 47.26 -8.55
N ILE A 151 0.69 46.04 -8.02
CA ILE A 151 -0.40 45.65 -7.12
C ILE A 151 -0.43 46.47 -5.84
N ARG A 152 -1.61 46.90 -5.42
CA ARG A 152 -1.77 47.74 -4.23
C ARG A 152 -1.93 46.88 -2.98
N ILE A 153 -0.82 46.69 -2.27
CA ILE A 153 -0.78 46.03 -0.96
C ILE A 153 -0.58 47.09 0.11
N LYS A 154 -1.56 47.28 0.97
CA LYS A 154 -1.48 48.15 2.16
C LYS A 154 -0.91 47.32 3.31
N GLN A 155 -0.22 47.97 4.24
CA GLN A 155 0.36 47.29 5.41
C GLN A 155 -0.71 46.61 6.30
N ALA A 156 -1.94 47.12 6.28
CA ALA A 156 -3.09 46.54 6.97
C ALA A 156 -3.70 45.31 6.26
N ASP A 157 -3.31 45.01 5.01
CA ASP A 157 -3.84 43.85 4.28
C ASP A 157 -3.20 42.55 4.79
N GLN A 158 -3.85 41.89 5.75
CA GLN A 158 -3.31 40.68 6.38
C GLN A 158 -3.04 39.52 5.40
N GLU A 159 -3.77 39.46 4.28
CA GLU A 159 -3.65 38.38 3.29
C GLU A 159 -2.35 38.45 2.48
N TRP A 160 -1.91 39.66 2.11
CA TRP A 160 -0.85 39.89 1.12
C TRP A 160 0.30 40.77 1.64
N ASN A 161 0.24 41.27 2.88
CA ASN A 161 1.28 42.14 3.45
C ASN A 161 2.69 41.54 3.41
N TRP A 162 2.82 40.21 3.45
CA TRP A 162 4.10 39.51 3.39
C TRP A 162 4.83 39.68 2.04
N LEU A 163 4.11 40.04 0.98
CA LEU A 163 4.68 40.40 -0.32
C LEU A 163 5.13 41.86 -0.41
N HIS A 164 4.62 42.74 0.46
CA HIS A 164 4.93 44.18 0.43
C HIS A 164 6.44 44.50 0.52
N PRO A 165 7.25 43.83 1.37
CA PRO A 165 8.70 44.05 1.42
C PRO A 165 9.43 43.76 0.10
N LEU A 166 8.84 42.94 -0.76
CA LEU A 166 9.46 42.49 -2.02
C LEU A 166 9.15 43.42 -3.20
N GLN A 167 8.17 44.34 -3.06
CA GLN A 167 7.79 45.25 -4.13
C GLN A 167 8.92 46.22 -4.51
N LYS A 168 9.58 46.85 -3.52
CA LYS A 168 10.63 47.85 -3.79
C LYS A 168 11.93 47.26 -4.34
N PRO A 169 12.47 46.14 -3.80
CA PRO A 169 13.70 45.56 -4.32
C PRO A 169 13.54 45.01 -5.75
N GLY A 170 12.32 44.65 -6.16
CA GLY A 170 12.08 44.08 -7.48
C GLY A 170 12.78 42.73 -7.65
N VAL A 171 12.74 41.89 -6.61
CA VAL A 171 13.36 40.56 -6.62
C VAL A 171 12.30 39.48 -6.81
N PRO A 172 12.61 38.38 -7.52
CA PRO A 172 11.70 37.25 -7.61
C PRO A 172 11.41 36.64 -6.24
N VAL A 173 10.24 36.02 -6.08
CA VAL A 173 9.87 35.33 -4.83
C VAL A 173 10.42 33.90 -4.90
N PRO A 174 11.29 33.45 -3.98
CA PRO A 174 11.75 32.07 -3.97
C PRO A 174 10.61 31.09 -3.69
N LYS A 175 10.62 29.93 -4.37
CA LYS A 175 9.60 28.88 -4.19
C LYS A 175 9.42 28.46 -2.73
N THR A 176 10.51 28.39 -1.96
CA THR A 176 10.50 28.02 -0.53
C THR A 176 9.68 28.98 0.33
N VAL A 177 9.64 30.27 -0.02
CA VAL A 177 8.81 31.27 0.69
C VAL A 177 7.32 30.95 0.52
N LEU A 178 6.92 30.58 -0.71
CA LEU A 178 5.53 30.21 -1.02
C LEU A 178 5.13 28.92 -0.31
N ILE A 179 6.01 27.93 -0.32
CA ILE A 179 5.80 26.65 0.38
C ILE A 179 5.64 26.87 1.89
N ASN A 180 6.55 27.61 2.52
CA ASN A 180 6.49 27.89 3.96
C ASN A 180 5.23 28.66 4.33
N ARG A 181 4.80 29.60 3.46
CA ARG A 181 3.53 30.31 3.66
C ARG A 181 2.34 29.38 3.56
N ALA A 182 2.29 28.51 2.54
CA ALA A 182 1.20 27.55 2.37
C ALA A 182 1.14 26.51 3.51
N ALA A 183 2.28 26.19 4.14
CA ALA A 183 2.35 25.31 5.30
C ALA A 183 1.84 25.93 6.61
N SER A 184 1.71 27.27 6.68
CA SER A 184 1.40 27.98 7.94
C SER A 184 0.22 28.94 7.86
N ASP A 185 -0.23 29.28 6.66
CA ASP A 185 -1.35 30.20 6.42
C ASP A 185 -2.49 29.52 5.63
N VAL A 186 -3.60 29.30 6.34
CA VAL A 186 -4.86 28.77 5.82
C VAL A 186 -5.36 29.57 4.62
N ALA A 187 -5.29 30.90 4.67
CA ALA A 187 -5.83 31.77 3.64
C ALA A 187 -5.04 31.64 2.34
N PHE A 188 -3.70 31.55 2.43
CA PHE A 188 -2.85 31.38 1.25
C PHE A 188 -3.01 29.99 0.63
N LEU A 189 -3.02 28.92 1.43
CA LEU A 189 -3.26 27.57 0.91
C LEU A 189 -4.64 27.47 0.23
N LYS A 190 -5.67 28.03 0.87
CA LYS A 190 -7.03 28.10 0.32
C LYS A 190 -7.07 28.87 -0.99
N PHE A 191 -6.34 29.99 -1.08
CA PHE A 191 -6.23 30.77 -2.29
C PHE A 191 -5.64 29.94 -3.44
N VAL A 192 -4.54 29.20 -3.21
CA VAL A 192 -3.91 28.35 -4.24
C VAL A 192 -4.86 27.26 -4.73
N CYS A 193 -5.53 26.56 -3.81
CA CYS A 193 -6.51 25.53 -4.14
C CYS A 193 -7.71 26.09 -4.93
N GLN A 194 -8.27 27.21 -4.47
CA GLN A 194 -9.46 27.81 -5.07
C GLN A 194 -9.17 28.43 -6.44
N ALA A 195 -8.05 29.15 -6.59
CA ALA A 195 -7.62 29.72 -7.86
C ALA A 195 -7.44 28.65 -8.94
N THR A 196 -6.90 27.49 -8.56
CA THR A 196 -6.75 26.33 -9.45
C THR A 196 -8.12 25.77 -9.87
N LEU A 197 -9.03 25.58 -8.91
CA LEU A 197 -10.38 25.10 -9.19
C LEU A 197 -11.16 26.05 -10.13
N ASP A 198 -11.06 27.35 -9.89
CA ASP A 198 -11.78 28.34 -10.69
C ASP A 198 -11.23 28.40 -12.12
N ALA A 199 -9.91 28.32 -12.29
CA ALA A 199 -9.28 28.30 -13.61
C ALA A 199 -9.61 27.02 -14.39
N VAL A 200 -9.53 25.86 -13.75
CA VAL A 200 -9.91 24.58 -14.38
C VAL A 200 -11.38 24.58 -14.77
N LYS A 201 -12.26 25.12 -13.92
CA LYS A 201 -13.70 25.24 -14.19
C LYS A 201 -14.00 26.16 -15.37
N GLU A 202 -13.32 27.30 -15.48
CA GLU A 202 -13.53 28.25 -16.59
C GLU A 202 -13.04 27.69 -17.92
N LEU A 203 -11.88 27.02 -17.95
CA LEU A 203 -11.31 26.51 -19.19
C LEU A 203 -11.91 25.16 -19.62
N GLY A 204 -12.47 24.38 -18.68
CA GLY A 204 -13.02 23.05 -18.95
C GLY A 204 -11.94 22.10 -19.48
N THR A 205 -12.24 21.37 -20.55
CA THR A 205 -11.29 20.45 -21.20
C THR A 205 -10.02 21.14 -21.73
N ARG A 206 -10.07 22.47 -21.97
CA ARG A 206 -8.91 23.27 -22.40
C ARG A 206 -7.95 23.59 -21.25
N ALA A 207 -8.30 23.25 -20.02
CA ALA A 207 -7.45 23.48 -18.85
C ALA A 207 -6.11 22.71 -18.91
N ASN A 208 -5.94 21.76 -19.83
CA ASN A 208 -4.63 21.16 -20.14
C ASN A 208 -3.58 22.21 -20.61
N SER A 209 -4.01 23.40 -21.03
CA SER A 209 -3.11 24.53 -21.31
C SER A 209 -2.56 25.23 -20.06
N LEU A 210 -3.09 24.94 -18.87
CA LEU A 210 -2.69 25.56 -17.59
C LEU A 210 -1.50 24.87 -16.91
N GLN A 211 -0.59 24.26 -17.68
CA GLN A 211 0.51 23.44 -17.15
C GLN A 211 1.29 24.13 -16.03
N THR A 212 1.69 25.39 -16.23
CA THR A 212 2.44 26.17 -15.22
C THR A 212 1.64 26.35 -13.92
N GLN A 213 0.34 26.65 -14.03
CA GLN A 213 -0.53 26.84 -12.88
C GLN A 213 -0.83 25.52 -12.14
N LEU A 214 -1.02 24.42 -12.87
CA LEU A 214 -1.25 23.09 -12.28
C LEU A 214 0.01 22.54 -11.61
N ASN A 215 1.19 22.76 -12.22
CA ASN A 215 2.48 22.43 -11.62
C ASN A 215 2.75 23.27 -10.37
N PHE A 216 2.39 24.55 -10.40
CA PHE A 216 2.45 25.43 -9.23
C PHE A 216 1.56 24.92 -8.10
N TYR A 217 0.30 24.60 -8.38
CA TYR A 217 -0.63 23.99 -7.42
C TYR A 217 -0.05 22.72 -6.79
N ALA A 218 0.37 21.74 -7.62
CA ALA A 218 0.92 20.48 -7.13
C ALA A 218 2.16 20.73 -6.26
N SER A 219 3.10 21.53 -6.75
CA SER A 219 4.35 21.84 -6.05
C SER A 219 4.14 22.53 -4.71
N VAL A 220 3.27 23.54 -4.65
CA VAL A 220 3.04 24.32 -3.43
C VAL A 220 2.28 23.50 -2.40
N VAL A 221 1.26 22.74 -2.82
CA VAL A 221 0.46 21.92 -1.89
C VAL A 221 1.28 20.75 -1.35
N VAL A 222 2.02 20.05 -2.20
CA VAL A 222 2.93 18.96 -1.78
C VAL A 222 4.01 19.51 -0.85
N GLY A 223 4.66 20.62 -1.24
CA GLY A 223 5.67 21.27 -0.42
C GLY A 223 5.11 21.72 0.91
N ALA A 224 3.88 22.26 0.95
CA ALA A 224 3.23 22.67 2.19
C ALA A 224 3.01 21.49 3.15
N LEU A 225 2.52 20.34 2.64
CA LEU A 225 2.35 19.13 3.43
C LEU A 225 3.67 18.52 3.92
N GLU A 226 4.74 18.70 3.15
CA GLU A 226 6.09 18.26 3.50
C GLU A 226 6.71 19.14 4.60
N HIS A 227 6.62 20.47 4.45
CA HIS A 227 7.26 21.45 5.33
C HIS A 227 6.43 21.79 6.58
N ALA A 228 5.13 21.47 6.58
CA ALA A 228 4.33 21.56 7.79
C ALA A 228 4.91 20.63 8.87
N ALA A 229 5.21 21.20 10.03
CA ALA A 229 5.73 20.45 11.19
C ALA A 229 4.79 19.29 11.57
N ARG A 230 3.49 19.53 11.45
CA ARG A 230 2.43 18.53 11.54
C ARG A 230 1.32 18.91 10.55
N VAL A 231 0.80 17.92 9.82
CA VAL A 231 -0.40 18.12 9.01
C VAL A 231 -1.61 18.17 9.95
N GLU A 232 -2.17 19.36 10.10
CA GLU A 232 -3.35 19.64 10.92
C GLU A 232 -4.66 19.52 10.11
N GLU A 233 -5.79 19.45 10.81
CA GLU A 233 -7.11 19.29 10.20
C GLU A 233 -7.45 20.40 9.18
N TRP A 234 -7.03 21.65 9.44
CA TRP A 234 -7.28 22.74 8.51
C TRP A 234 -6.58 22.55 7.17
N HIS A 235 -5.40 21.92 7.12
CA HIS A 235 -4.71 21.61 5.87
C HIS A 235 -5.57 20.66 5.03
N ILE A 236 -6.06 19.58 5.67
CA ILE A 236 -6.88 18.56 5.04
C ILE A 236 -8.17 19.20 4.49
N ILE A 237 -8.90 19.95 5.32
CA ILE A 237 -10.16 20.61 4.92
C ILE A 237 -9.95 21.58 3.76
N THR A 238 -8.82 22.30 3.75
CA THR A 238 -8.51 23.29 2.71
C THR A 238 -8.17 22.63 1.37
N ILE A 239 -7.41 21.53 1.38
CA ILE A 239 -6.97 20.83 0.17
C ILE A 239 -8.10 20.00 -0.43
N LEU A 240 -8.95 19.41 0.41
CA LEU A 240 -9.92 18.38 0.03
C LEU A 240 -10.81 18.73 -1.18
N PRO A 241 -11.41 19.94 -1.29
CA PRO A 241 -12.25 20.28 -2.44
C PRO A 241 -11.50 20.24 -3.77
N SER A 242 -10.23 20.68 -3.76
CA SER A 242 -9.37 20.66 -4.96
C SER A 242 -8.93 19.24 -5.32
N LEU A 243 -8.52 18.47 -4.31
CA LEU A 243 -8.09 17.09 -4.46
C LEU A 243 -9.19 16.18 -5.02
N LEU A 244 -10.38 16.17 -4.40
CA LEU A 244 -11.46 15.27 -4.82
C LEU A 244 -12.00 15.59 -6.22
N LYS A 245 -12.03 16.87 -6.60
CA LYS A 245 -12.43 17.30 -7.94
C LYS A 245 -11.37 16.95 -8.97
N GLY A 246 -10.09 17.07 -8.62
CA GLY A 246 -9.01 16.75 -9.55
C GLY A 246 -8.85 15.26 -9.79
N LEU A 247 -9.01 14.39 -8.77
CA LEU A 247 -8.98 12.92 -8.94
C LEU A 247 -10.02 12.39 -9.95
N GLN A 248 -11.13 13.10 -10.13
CA GLN A 248 -12.19 12.77 -11.11
C GLN A 248 -12.17 13.67 -12.35
N SER A 249 -11.14 14.51 -12.51
CA SER A 249 -11.08 15.44 -13.63
C SER A 249 -10.70 14.74 -14.93
N GLU A 250 -11.31 15.17 -16.03
CA GLU A 250 -10.90 14.79 -17.40
C GLU A 250 -9.68 15.57 -17.89
N VAL A 251 -9.16 16.51 -17.09
CA VAL A 251 -7.96 17.30 -17.38
C VAL A 251 -6.75 16.51 -16.85
N LEU A 252 -5.92 16.02 -17.77
CA LEU A 252 -4.84 15.08 -17.47
C LEU A 252 -3.90 15.61 -16.39
N ASP A 253 -3.42 16.83 -16.55
CA ASP A 253 -2.44 17.42 -15.63
C ASP A 253 -3.05 17.73 -14.26
N PHE A 254 -4.34 18.06 -14.19
CA PHE A 254 -5.02 18.32 -12.91
C PHE A 254 -5.30 17.01 -12.16
N ALA A 255 -5.68 15.96 -12.87
CA ALA A 255 -5.83 14.62 -12.30
C ALA A 255 -4.49 14.08 -11.81
N ALA A 256 -3.43 14.19 -12.62
CA ALA A 256 -2.07 13.79 -12.23
C ALA A 256 -1.58 14.56 -11.00
N ALA A 257 -1.71 15.89 -10.98
CA ALA A 257 -1.40 16.74 -9.82
C ALA A 257 -2.15 16.28 -8.56
N SER A 258 -3.41 15.88 -8.72
CA SER A 258 -4.25 15.42 -7.61
C SER A 258 -3.83 14.05 -7.07
N TYR A 259 -3.39 13.13 -7.92
CA TYR A 259 -2.79 11.87 -7.45
C TYR A 259 -1.50 12.13 -6.65
N ILE A 260 -0.66 13.07 -7.09
CA ILE A 260 0.56 13.45 -6.36
C ILE A 260 0.21 14.06 -4.99
N VAL A 261 -0.70 15.04 -4.96
CA VAL A 261 -1.17 15.68 -3.72
C VAL A 261 -1.82 14.66 -2.77
N GLY A 262 -2.68 13.78 -3.29
CA GLY A 262 -3.34 12.73 -2.52
C GLY A 262 -2.34 11.74 -1.91
N THR A 263 -1.34 11.32 -2.70
CA THR A 263 -0.26 10.44 -2.23
C THR A 263 0.51 11.10 -1.09
N GLN A 264 0.91 12.37 -1.25
CA GLN A 264 1.62 13.10 -0.20
C GLN A 264 0.79 13.26 1.07
N LEU A 265 -0.50 13.55 0.95
CA LEU A 265 -1.40 13.67 2.09
C LEU A 265 -1.45 12.37 2.90
N VAL A 266 -1.66 11.26 2.20
CA VAL A 266 -1.73 9.90 2.77
C VAL A 266 -0.38 9.47 3.37
N ALA A 267 0.74 9.91 2.81
CA ALA A 267 2.06 9.64 3.34
C ALA A 267 2.37 10.39 4.63
N ARG A 268 1.85 11.62 4.78
CA ARG A 268 2.20 12.54 5.88
C ARG A 268 1.30 12.43 7.11
N THR A 269 0.07 11.94 6.95
CA THR A 269 -0.86 11.83 8.09
C THR A 269 -1.83 10.66 7.95
N PRO A 270 -2.20 10.00 9.07
CA PRO A 270 -3.38 9.15 9.06
C PRO A 270 -4.62 10.01 8.75
N ILE A 271 -5.52 9.47 7.92
CA ILE A 271 -6.77 10.12 7.54
C ILE A 271 -7.97 9.39 8.16
N THR A 272 -9.12 10.06 8.20
CA THR A 272 -10.35 9.46 8.71
C THR A 272 -10.86 8.37 7.75
N PRO A 273 -11.58 7.33 8.25
CA PRO A 273 -12.17 6.29 7.39
C PRO A 273 -13.05 6.86 6.28
N LYS A 274 -13.83 7.91 6.60
CA LYS A 274 -14.69 8.60 5.62
C LYS A 274 -13.88 9.23 4.48
N LEU A 275 -12.77 9.91 4.80
CA LEU A 275 -11.90 10.48 3.78
C LEU A 275 -11.19 9.38 2.99
N CYS A 276 -10.71 8.34 3.67
CA CYS A 276 -10.04 7.20 3.05
C CYS A 276 -10.93 6.54 1.98
N ASN A 277 -12.16 6.19 2.35
CA ASN A 277 -13.12 5.57 1.44
C ASN A 277 -13.50 6.52 0.29
N ALA A 278 -13.64 7.83 0.56
CA ALA A 278 -13.85 8.79 -0.53
C ALA A 278 -12.68 8.78 -1.52
N LEU A 279 -11.41 8.71 -1.06
CA LEU A 279 -10.25 8.62 -1.95
C LEU A 279 -10.23 7.30 -2.74
N VAL A 280 -10.61 6.18 -2.10
CA VAL A 280 -10.77 4.87 -2.77
C VAL A 280 -11.76 4.98 -3.92
N GLU A 281 -12.97 5.51 -3.65
CA GLU A 281 -14.03 5.66 -4.67
C GLU A 281 -13.60 6.56 -5.84
N ARG A 282 -12.90 7.67 -5.54
CA ARG A 282 -12.39 8.59 -6.58
C ARG A 282 -11.32 7.93 -7.45
N ALA A 283 -10.37 7.21 -6.85
CA ALA A 283 -9.31 6.54 -7.60
C ALA A 283 -9.82 5.35 -8.41
N ALA A 284 -10.78 4.60 -7.88
CA ALA A 284 -11.42 3.49 -8.57
C ALA A 284 -12.27 3.93 -9.78
N SER A 285 -12.79 5.15 -9.76
CA SER A 285 -13.59 5.75 -10.86
C SER A 285 -12.74 6.54 -11.87
N VAL A 286 -11.47 6.20 -12.05
CA VAL A 286 -10.56 6.86 -13.01
C VAL A 286 -11.08 6.72 -14.45
N SER A 287 -11.34 7.86 -15.09
CA SER A 287 -11.81 7.91 -16.49
C SER A 287 -10.67 7.95 -17.51
N LEU A 288 -9.53 8.56 -17.13
CA LEU A 288 -8.39 8.78 -18.01
C LEU A 288 -7.52 7.53 -18.15
N GLU A 289 -7.45 6.97 -19.35
CA GLU A 289 -6.72 5.71 -19.61
C GLU A 289 -5.23 5.81 -19.24
N ARG A 290 -4.61 6.96 -19.53
CA ARG A 290 -3.19 7.25 -19.22
C ARG A 290 -2.87 7.24 -17.73
N LEU A 291 -3.88 7.40 -16.87
CA LEU A 291 -3.72 7.45 -15.41
C LEU A 291 -4.23 6.18 -14.71
N ARG A 292 -4.70 5.16 -15.43
CA ARG A 292 -5.20 3.91 -14.82
C ARG A 292 -4.16 3.24 -13.93
N GLN A 293 -2.93 3.09 -14.43
CA GLN A 293 -1.84 2.52 -13.64
C GLN A 293 -1.48 3.40 -12.43
N THR A 294 -1.49 4.72 -12.60
CA THR A 294 -1.26 5.69 -11.49
C THR A 294 -2.33 5.59 -10.41
N ALA A 295 -3.60 5.44 -10.80
CA ALA A 295 -4.71 5.27 -9.89
C ALA A 295 -4.58 3.96 -9.08
N ILE A 296 -4.17 2.87 -9.73
CA ILE A 296 -3.91 1.59 -9.03
C ILE A 296 -2.73 1.72 -8.06
N LEU A 297 -1.64 2.37 -8.47
CA LEU A 297 -0.51 2.63 -7.57
C LEU A 297 -0.92 3.47 -6.36
N PHE A 298 -1.77 4.48 -6.57
CA PHE A 298 -2.32 5.28 -5.49
C PHE A 298 -3.21 4.43 -4.56
N LEU A 299 -4.05 3.53 -5.10
CA LEU A 299 -4.82 2.58 -4.28
C LEU A 299 -3.90 1.65 -3.48
N VAL A 300 -2.88 1.04 -4.11
CA VAL A 300 -1.89 0.20 -3.40
C VAL A 300 -1.27 0.96 -2.23
N PHE A 301 -0.80 2.18 -2.48
CA PHE A 301 -0.20 3.02 -1.44
C PHE A 301 -1.20 3.42 -0.34
N LEU A 302 -2.45 3.70 -0.70
CA LEU A 302 -3.52 4.04 0.24
C LEU A 302 -3.85 2.86 1.16
N PHE A 303 -4.00 1.67 0.60
CA PHE A 303 -4.30 0.44 1.36
C PHE A 303 -3.12 0.03 2.26
N ASP A 304 -1.89 0.24 1.82
CA ASP A 304 -0.67 -0.02 2.61
C ASP A 304 -0.48 1.00 3.74
N LYS A 305 -0.63 2.30 3.48
CA LYS A 305 -0.33 3.32 4.51
C LYS A 305 -1.45 3.57 5.52
N GLN A 306 -2.70 3.27 5.17
CA GLN A 306 -3.86 3.66 5.97
C GLN A 306 -4.56 2.51 6.68
N HIS A 307 -3.83 1.50 7.15
CA HIS A 307 -4.38 0.35 7.87
C HIS A 307 -5.32 0.74 9.03
N ARG A 308 -5.01 1.82 9.78
CA ARG A 308 -5.85 2.33 10.88
C ARG A 308 -7.21 2.83 10.41
N ALA A 309 -7.27 3.41 9.21
CA ALA A 309 -8.51 3.91 8.63
C ALA A 309 -9.38 2.76 8.05
N LYS A 310 -8.81 1.55 7.92
CA LYS A 310 -9.44 0.36 7.33
C LYS A 310 -10.11 0.69 5.98
N PRO A 311 -9.32 1.03 4.94
CA PRO A 311 -9.85 1.35 3.62
C PRO A 311 -10.75 0.23 3.11
N GLN A 312 -11.92 0.59 2.61
CA GLN A 312 -12.91 -0.33 2.08
C GLN A 312 -13.45 0.17 0.75
N PHE A 313 -13.84 -0.76 -0.12
CA PHE A 313 -14.60 -0.46 -1.31
C PHE A 313 -16.08 -0.44 -0.93
N SER A 314 -16.83 0.54 -1.43
CA SER A 314 -18.29 0.38 -1.46
C SER A 314 -18.66 -0.72 -2.45
N GLU A 315 -19.80 -1.39 -2.23
CA GLU A 315 -20.28 -2.50 -3.08
C GLU A 315 -20.27 -2.12 -4.58
N ASN A 316 -20.79 -0.92 -4.89
CA ASN A 316 -20.80 -0.38 -6.25
C ASN A 316 -19.39 -0.19 -6.83
N THR A 317 -18.44 0.24 -6.00
CA THR A 317 -17.05 0.49 -6.42
C THR A 317 -16.32 -0.82 -6.71
N LEU A 318 -16.50 -1.82 -5.84
CA LEU A 318 -15.93 -3.15 -6.03
C LEU A 318 -16.47 -3.78 -7.31
N LEU A 319 -17.79 -3.74 -7.51
CA LEU A 319 -18.43 -4.25 -8.71
C LEU A 319 -17.98 -3.50 -9.96
N HIS A 320 -17.85 -2.18 -9.89
CA HIS A 320 -17.33 -1.39 -11.00
C HIS A 320 -15.94 -1.90 -11.39
N LEU A 321 -14.98 -1.96 -10.46
CA LEU A 321 -13.63 -2.48 -10.73
C LEU A 321 -13.64 -3.94 -11.23
N ALA A 322 -14.48 -4.78 -10.65
CA ALA A 322 -14.61 -6.19 -11.03
C ALA A 322 -15.01 -6.35 -12.50
N THR A 323 -15.86 -5.47 -13.02
CA THR A 323 -16.30 -5.51 -14.43
C THR A 323 -15.30 -4.89 -15.41
N GLN A 324 -14.31 -4.12 -14.94
CA GLN A 324 -13.33 -3.46 -15.80
C GLN A 324 -12.18 -4.39 -16.21
N LYS A 325 -12.07 -4.69 -17.51
CA LYS A 325 -10.96 -5.51 -18.05
C LYS A 325 -9.59 -4.87 -17.84
N TRP A 326 -9.50 -3.55 -17.93
CA TRP A 326 -8.23 -2.84 -17.79
C TRP A 326 -7.65 -2.97 -16.38
N PHE A 327 -8.48 -3.17 -15.35
CA PHE A 327 -8.03 -3.17 -13.96
C PHE A 327 -7.10 -4.36 -13.67
N ILE A 328 -7.55 -5.57 -13.99
CA ILE A 328 -6.74 -6.79 -13.80
C ILE A 328 -5.49 -6.76 -14.68
N ALA A 329 -5.61 -6.31 -15.93
CA ALA A 329 -4.47 -6.19 -16.83
C ALA A 329 -3.36 -5.27 -16.27
N ASN A 330 -3.75 -4.14 -15.64
CA ASN A 330 -2.79 -3.24 -15.01
C ASN A 330 -2.24 -3.81 -13.69
N LEU A 331 -3.04 -4.50 -12.88
CA LEU A 331 -2.55 -5.22 -11.68
C LEU A 331 -1.51 -6.27 -12.06
N ALA A 332 -1.78 -7.07 -13.11
CA ALA A 332 -0.85 -8.06 -13.62
C ALA A 332 0.45 -7.42 -14.15
N ALA A 333 0.38 -6.27 -14.82
CA ALA A 333 1.55 -5.53 -15.27
C ALA A 333 2.39 -4.98 -14.10
N LEU A 334 1.74 -4.51 -13.03
CA LEU A 334 2.41 -4.05 -11.81
C LEU A 334 3.07 -5.20 -11.06
N ALA A 335 2.39 -6.35 -10.93
CA ALA A 335 2.95 -7.55 -10.32
C ALA A 335 4.20 -8.04 -11.06
N LYS A 336 4.16 -8.06 -12.41
CA LYS A 336 5.32 -8.37 -13.26
C LYS A 336 6.49 -7.40 -13.09
N SER A 337 6.21 -6.18 -12.64
CA SER A 337 7.21 -5.15 -12.34
C SER A 337 7.72 -5.21 -10.89
N ASN A 338 7.43 -6.30 -10.17
CA ASN A 338 7.77 -6.51 -8.75
C ASN A 338 7.20 -5.43 -7.81
N VAL A 339 6.05 -4.84 -8.15
CA VAL A 339 5.32 -3.97 -7.22
C VAL A 339 4.59 -4.85 -6.20
N TYR A 340 4.76 -4.55 -4.91
CA TYR A 340 4.07 -5.25 -3.84
C TYR A 340 2.59 -4.85 -3.79
N LEU A 341 1.69 -5.80 -4.10
CA LEU A 341 0.25 -5.55 -4.24
C LEU A 341 -0.59 -6.05 -3.04
N HIS A 342 0.05 -6.63 -2.02
CA HIS A 342 -0.60 -7.40 -0.95
C HIS A 342 -1.84 -6.71 -0.37
N ALA A 343 -1.69 -5.50 0.18
CA ALA A 343 -2.77 -4.83 0.90
C ALA A 343 -4.02 -4.59 0.03
N LEU A 344 -3.82 -4.24 -1.24
CA LEU A 344 -4.90 -4.07 -2.20
C LEU A 344 -5.51 -5.40 -2.62
N TYR A 345 -4.68 -6.42 -2.87
CA TYR A 345 -5.13 -7.75 -3.27
C TYR A 345 -5.99 -8.39 -2.18
N VAL A 346 -5.53 -8.36 -0.92
CA VAL A 346 -6.27 -8.86 0.24
C VAL A 346 -7.60 -8.16 0.37
N ALA A 347 -7.63 -6.83 0.26
CA ALA A 347 -8.89 -6.08 0.37
C ALA A 347 -9.90 -6.45 -0.72
N LEU A 348 -9.45 -6.59 -1.97
CA LEU A 348 -10.30 -7.04 -3.10
C LEU A 348 -10.83 -8.45 -2.85
N LEU A 349 -9.96 -9.36 -2.40
CA LEU A 349 -10.29 -10.76 -2.13
C LEU A 349 -11.33 -10.90 -1.02
N GLN A 350 -11.06 -10.29 0.14
CA GLN A 350 -11.90 -10.44 1.33
C GLN A 350 -13.28 -9.81 1.13
N GLN A 351 -13.37 -8.62 0.51
CA GLN A 351 -14.65 -7.96 0.29
C GLN A 351 -15.47 -8.63 -0.82
N ALA A 352 -14.82 -9.16 -1.86
CA ALA A 352 -15.51 -9.97 -2.85
C ALA A 352 -16.02 -11.28 -2.21
N LEU A 353 -15.20 -11.93 -1.39
CA LEU A 353 -15.59 -13.15 -0.67
C LEU A 353 -16.79 -12.91 0.25
N SER A 354 -16.77 -11.86 1.08
CA SER A 354 -17.87 -11.55 1.99
C SER A 354 -19.17 -11.27 1.23
N ALA A 355 -19.10 -10.58 0.09
CA ALA A 355 -20.26 -10.31 -0.76
C ALA A 355 -20.82 -11.58 -1.43
N ILE A 356 -19.96 -12.52 -1.84
CA ILE A 356 -20.38 -13.82 -2.37
C ILE A 356 -21.03 -14.66 -1.26
N GLN A 357 -20.45 -14.64 -0.05
CA GLN A 357 -20.98 -15.38 1.10
C GLN A 357 -22.34 -14.86 1.55
N ALA A 358 -22.58 -13.55 1.44
CA ALA A 358 -23.86 -12.91 1.71
C ALA A 358 -24.90 -13.09 0.59
N GLU A 359 -24.64 -13.94 -0.41
CA GLU A 359 -25.51 -14.21 -1.57
C GLU A 359 -25.95 -12.94 -2.32
N HIS A 360 -25.02 -11.99 -2.50
CA HIS A 360 -25.31 -10.75 -3.21
C HIS A 360 -25.76 -11.02 -4.66
N LYS A 361 -26.65 -10.19 -5.21
CA LYS A 361 -27.21 -10.32 -6.57
C LYS A 361 -26.17 -10.48 -7.69
N ASP A 362 -24.98 -9.88 -7.50
CA ASP A 362 -23.88 -9.86 -8.46
C ASP A 362 -22.77 -10.86 -8.11
N SER A 363 -23.06 -11.89 -7.31
CA SER A 363 -22.09 -12.89 -6.86
C SER A 363 -21.34 -13.55 -8.00
N GLU A 364 -22.01 -13.89 -9.11
CA GLU A 364 -21.35 -14.51 -10.28
C GLU A 364 -20.29 -13.61 -10.93
N ALA A 365 -20.52 -12.29 -10.97
CA ALA A 365 -19.54 -11.35 -11.50
C ALA A 365 -18.30 -11.26 -10.58
N LEU A 366 -18.51 -11.32 -9.25
CA LEU A 366 -17.43 -11.32 -8.26
C LEU A 366 -16.65 -12.65 -8.28
N LYS A 367 -17.32 -13.79 -8.41
CA LYS A 367 -16.68 -15.11 -8.61
C LYS A 367 -15.76 -15.09 -9.84
N SER A 368 -16.28 -14.64 -10.99
CA SER A 368 -15.49 -14.51 -12.23
C SER A 368 -14.33 -13.50 -12.09
N PHE A 369 -14.52 -12.43 -11.31
CA PHE A 369 -13.47 -11.48 -11.00
C PHE A 369 -12.33 -12.12 -10.18
N LEU A 370 -12.65 -12.87 -9.12
CA LEU A 370 -11.66 -13.57 -8.29
C LEU A 370 -10.91 -14.64 -9.07
N GLU A 371 -11.56 -15.32 -10.02
CA GLU A 371 -10.90 -16.27 -10.91
C GLU A 371 -9.90 -15.59 -11.85
N ARG A 372 -10.29 -14.45 -12.46
CA ARG A 372 -9.37 -13.67 -13.30
C ARG A 372 -8.21 -13.09 -12.49
N LEU A 373 -8.50 -12.60 -11.28
CA LEU A 373 -7.49 -12.10 -10.36
C LEU A 373 -6.47 -13.20 -10.03
N LEU A 374 -6.95 -14.39 -9.66
CA LEU A 374 -6.12 -15.56 -9.39
C LEU A 374 -5.31 -15.97 -10.61
N ASN A 375 -5.88 -15.97 -11.81
CA ASN A 375 -5.21 -16.50 -13.00
C ASN A 375 -4.18 -15.52 -13.59
N GLU A 376 -4.56 -14.25 -13.77
CA GLU A 376 -3.77 -13.25 -14.52
C GLU A 376 -2.72 -12.53 -13.68
N VAL A 377 -2.94 -12.40 -12.36
CA VAL A 377 -1.97 -11.78 -11.44
C VAL A 377 -1.08 -12.87 -10.86
N ALA A 378 0.19 -12.89 -11.30
CA ALA A 378 1.19 -13.80 -10.77
C ALA A 378 1.86 -13.20 -9.53
N LEU A 379 1.88 -13.96 -8.45
CA LEU A 379 2.45 -13.59 -7.15
C LEU A 379 3.70 -14.44 -6.90
N ASN A 380 4.64 -13.93 -6.10
CA ASN A 380 5.71 -14.76 -5.54
C ASN A 380 5.18 -15.61 -4.37
N ASP A 381 5.95 -16.60 -3.94
CA ASP A 381 5.52 -17.54 -2.91
C ASP A 381 5.17 -16.85 -1.58
N ASP A 382 5.95 -15.85 -1.18
CA ASP A 382 5.68 -15.07 0.05
C ASP A 382 4.32 -14.34 -0.02
N SER A 383 4.07 -13.58 -1.10
CA SER A 383 2.79 -12.86 -1.26
C SER A 383 1.63 -13.84 -1.41
N ALA A 384 1.85 -14.98 -2.07
CA ALA A 384 0.85 -16.02 -2.22
C ALA A 384 0.48 -16.63 -0.86
N GLN A 385 1.45 -16.91 0.02
CA GLN A 385 1.21 -17.45 1.36
C GLN A 385 0.33 -16.50 2.18
N GLU A 386 0.64 -15.21 2.15
CA GLU A 386 -0.14 -14.19 2.86
C GLU A 386 -1.56 -14.04 2.31
N ILE A 387 -1.72 -14.13 0.98
CA ILE A 387 -3.02 -14.04 0.31
C ILE A 387 -3.88 -15.28 0.60
N ILE A 388 -3.29 -16.47 0.61
CA ILE A 388 -3.98 -17.70 1.00
C ILE A 388 -4.41 -17.60 2.46
N ASN A 389 -3.53 -17.14 3.35
CA ASN A 389 -3.87 -16.91 4.75
C ASN A 389 -5.04 -15.93 4.89
N ALA A 390 -5.00 -14.80 4.16
CA ALA A 390 -6.09 -13.82 4.15
C ALA A 390 -7.41 -14.37 3.60
N PHE A 391 -7.36 -15.28 2.63
CA PHE A 391 -8.53 -15.98 2.08
C PHE A 391 -9.17 -16.90 3.12
N LEU A 392 -8.36 -17.76 3.75
CA LEU A 392 -8.82 -18.67 4.81
C LEU A 392 -9.40 -17.89 6.00
N ASN A 393 -8.80 -16.75 6.33
CA ASN A 393 -9.24 -15.89 7.44
C ASN A 393 -10.54 -15.14 7.17
N ALA A 394 -10.93 -14.98 5.91
CA ALA A 394 -12.13 -14.25 5.54
C ALA A 394 -13.38 -15.13 5.39
N TYR A 395 -13.25 -16.44 5.56
CA TYR A 395 -14.40 -17.34 5.63
C TYR A 395 -15.06 -17.24 7.01
N GLU A 396 -16.35 -16.88 7.05
CA GLU A 396 -17.14 -16.87 8.28
C GLU A 396 -17.91 -18.19 8.42
N GLU A 397 -17.61 -19.00 9.44
CA GLU A 397 -18.35 -20.25 9.67
C GLU A 397 -19.81 -19.95 10.06
N GLN A 398 -20.76 -20.65 9.43
CA GLN A 398 -22.13 -20.71 9.96
C GLN A 398 -22.13 -21.61 11.20
N PRO A 399 -22.84 -21.24 12.29
CA PRO A 399 -22.81 -22.01 13.54
C PRO A 399 -23.36 -23.42 13.32
N LEU A 400 -22.48 -24.43 13.37
CA LEU A 400 -22.83 -25.85 13.35
C LEU A 400 -22.97 -26.38 14.78
N SER A 401 -24.00 -27.21 14.97
CA SER A 401 -24.29 -27.95 16.19
C SER A 401 -23.19 -28.97 16.54
N PRO A 402 -23.02 -29.33 17.83
CA PRO A 402 -21.85 -30.08 18.28
C PRO A 402 -21.82 -31.49 17.65
N GLN A 403 -20.78 -31.78 16.87
CA GLN A 403 -20.51 -33.13 16.37
C GLN A 403 -19.86 -33.99 17.47
N LYS A 404 -20.27 -35.26 17.53
CA LYS A 404 -19.85 -36.26 18.52
C LYS A 404 -18.34 -36.50 18.46
N ALA A 405 -17.72 -36.63 19.64
CA ALA A 405 -16.35 -37.08 19.81
C ALA A 405 -16.14 -38.47 19.19
N LEU A 406 -15.05 -38.62 18.43
CA LEU A 406 -14.59 -39.87 17.84
C LEU A 406 -14.39 -40.96 18.92
N GLN A 407 -14.76 -42.19 18.60
CA GLN A 407 -14.42 -43.39 19.39
C GLN A 407 -13.09 -43.96 18.91
N ASP A 408 -12.29 -44.48 19.85
CA ASP A 408 -11.01 -45.14 19.58
C ASP A 408 -11.16 -46.32 18.59
N GLY A 409 -10.34 -46.33 17.54
CA GLY A 409 -10.07 -47.53 16.73
C GLY A 409 -10.60 -47.56 15.29
N GLU A 410 -11.03 -46.45 14.69
CA GLU A 410 -11.44 -46.43 13.28
C GLU A 410 -10.24 -46.51 12.31
N MET A 411 -10.36 -47.42 11.35
CA MET A 411 -9.41 -47.68 10.27
C MET A 411 -9.35 -46.51 9.29
N ILE A 412 -8.14 -46.21 8.81
CA ILE A 412 -7.88 -45.20 7.79
C ILE A 412 -7.91 -45.90 6.43
N GLU A 413 -9.05 -45.90 5.76
CA GLU A 413 -9.12 -46.27 4.35
C GLU A 413 -8.83 -45.03 3.51
N LEU A 414 -7.60 -44.93 2.99
CA LEU A 414 -7.29 -43.97 1.93
C LEU A 414 -7.89 -44.44 0.60
N SER A 415 -9.19 -44.70 0.49
CA SER A 415 -9.76 -45.22 -0.76
C SER A 415 -9.36 -44.33 -1.95
N SER A 416 -8.77 -44.97 -2.95
CA SER A 416 -8.52 -44.42 -4.27
C SER A 416 -9.62 -44.93 -5.21
N ASP A 417 -10.12 -44.01 -6.02
CA ASP A 417 -11.01 -44.19 -7.16
C ASP A 417 -12.45 -44.63 -6.82
N ASP A 418 -13.38 -43.79 -7.31
CA ASP A 418 -14.84 -43.92 -7.31
C ASP A 418 -15.55 -43.71 -5.97
N ASP A 419 -15.87 -42.43 -5.67
CA ASP A 419 -17.27 -41.98 -5.60
C ASP A 419 -17.33 -40.46 -5.35
N GLU A 420 -17.97 -39.76 -6.30
CA GLU A 420 -18.38 -38.36 -6.27
C GLU A 420 -19.47 -38.07 -5.21
N GLU A 421 -19.53 -38.79 -4.09
CA GLU A 421 -20.63 -38.68 -3.13
C GLU A 421 -20.18 -38.19 -1.75
N MET A 422 -19.74 -36.94 -1.67
CA MET A 422 -19.70 -36.22 -0.40
C MET A 422 -20.97 -35.38 -0.21
N VAL A 423 -21.86 -35.96 0.59
CA VAL A 423 -22.75 -35.34 1.59
C VAL A 423 -23.46 -34.06 1.15
N ASN A 424 -24.69 -34.32 0.74
CA ASN A 424 -25.72 -33.46 0.18
C ASN A 424 -26.27 -32.40 1.17
N ASN A 425 -25.47 -31.40 1.55
CA ASN A 425 -25.96 -30.20 2.28
C ASN A 425 -25.09 -28.94 2.11
N ASN A 426 -24.26 -28.84 1.06
CA ASN A 426 -23.44 -27.65 0.85
C ASN A 426 -24.26 -26.51 0.23
N SER A 427 -24.24 -25.34 0.88
CA SER A 427 -24.64 -24.09 0.24
C SER A 427 -23.85 -23.89 -1.08
N ASN A 428 -24.45 -23.26 -2.09
CA ASN A 428 -23.79 -22.91 -3.37
C ASN A 428 -22.42 -22.21 -3.14
N PHE A 429 -22.33 -21.43 -2.06
CA PHE A 429 -21.09 -20.80 -1.60
C PHE A 429 -19.99 -21.81 -1.24
N GLN A 430 -20.29 -22.82 -0.42
CA GLN A 430 -19.29 -23.78 0.07
C GLN A 430 -18.70 -24.63 -1.05
N ALA A 431 -19.51 -25.01 -2.04
CA ALA A 431 -19.04 -25.71 -3.24
C ALA A 431 -18.13 -24.83 -4.11
N TRP A 432 -18.46 -23.55 -4.28
CA TRP A 432 -17.59 -22.61 -5.00
C TRP A 432 -16.29 -22.33 -4.23
N TYR A 433 -16.37 -22.15 -2.92
CA TYR A 433 -15.23 -21.86 -2.06
C TYR A 433 -14.22 -23.02 -2.06
N SER A 434 -14.70 -24.27 -1.97
CA SER A 434 -13.83 -25.45 -2.05
C SER A 434 -13.13 -25.57 -3.40
N GLU A 435 -13.84 -25.31 -4.50
CA GLU A 435 -13.22 -25.30 -5.83
C GLU A 435 -12.20 -24.15 -5.99
N TYR A 436 -12.45 -22.98 -5.38
CA TYR A 436 -11.46 -21.89 -5.37
C TYR A 436 -10.20 -22.25 -4.56
N LEU A 437 -10.34 -22.90 -3.40
CA LEU A 437 -9.21 -23.44 -2.63
C LEU A 437 -8.39 -24.42 -3.45
N ARG A 438 -9.05 -25.32 -4.20
CA ARG A 438 -8.38 -26.25 -5.10
C ARG A 438 -7.56 -25.54 -6.17
N LYS A 439 -8.07 -24.43 -6.72
CA LYS A 439 -7.34 -23.60 -7.70
C LYS A 439 -6.14 -22.91 -7.05
N LEU A 440 -6.25 -22.45 -5.81
CA LEU A 440 -5.12 -21.88 -5.04
C LEU A 440 -4.02 -22.91 -4.79
N GLU A 441 -4.36 -24.11 -4.33
CA GLU A 441 -3.41 -25.22 -4.12
C GLU A 441 -2.65 -25.56 -5.41
N ARG A 442 -3.39 -25.69 -6.52
CA ARG A 442 -2.77 -25.99 -7.83
C ARG A 442 -1.86 -24.89 -8.34
N LYS A 443 -2.21 -23.62 -8.10
CA LYS A 443 -1.43 -22.48 -8.60
C LYS A 443 -0.20 -22.19 -7.73
N TYR A 444 -0.32 -22.32 -6.41
CA TYR A 444 0.71 -21.97 -5.44
C TYR A 444 0.92 -23.09 -4.40
N PRO A 445 1.38 -24.29 -4.81
CA PRO A 445 1.42 -25.47 -3.93
C PRO A 445 2.36 -25.30 -2.74
N VAL A 446 3.53 -24.66 -2.95
CA VAL A 446 4.51 -24.40 -1.90
C VAL A 446 3.95 -23.43 -0.86
N ALA A 447 3.43 -22.28 -1.31
CA ALA A 447 2.85 -21.29 -0.43
C ALA A 447 1.63 -21.84 0.33
N PHE A 448 0.78 -22.62 -0.34
CA PHE A 448 -0.38 -23.27 0.27
C PHE A 448 0.03 -24.21 1.39
N ASP A 449 1.02 -25.07 1.16
CA ASP A 449 1.54 -25.98 2.18
C ASP A 449 2.08 -25.24 3.40
N HIS A 450 2.88 -24.19 3.17
CA HIS A 450 3.40 -23.34 4.26
C HIS A 450 2.27 -22.70 5.06
N THR A 451 1.25 -22.14 4.42
CA THR A 451 0.10 -21.55 5.11
C THR A 451 -0.61 -22.57 5.99
N ILE A 452 -0.83 -23.79 5.51
CA ILE A 452 -1.52 -24.83 6.29
C ILE A 452 -0.68 -25.28 7.48
N LYS A 453 0.62 -25.52 7.30
CA LYS A 453 1.51 -25.87 8.42
C LYS A 453 1.56 -24.77 9.48
N GLU A 454 1.69 -23.52 9.05
CA GLU A 454 1.67 -22.36 9.96
C GLU A 454 0.35 -22.27 10.74
N GLY A 455 -0.80 -22.47 10.06
CA GLY A 455 -2.11 -22.49 10.69
C GLY A 455 -2.29 -23.58 11.74
N LEU A 456 -1.72 -24.78 11.53
CA LEU A 456 -1.82 -25.92 12.45
C LEU A 456 -0.90 -25.81 13.67
N THR A 457 0.25 -25.15 13.50
CA THR A 457 1.22 -24.94 14.58
C THR A 457 0.85 -23.77 15.50
N SER A 458 0.02 -22.83 15.03
CA SER A 458 -0.36 -21.63 15.77
C SER A 458 -1.43 -21.92 16.85
N ASN A 459 -1.17 -21.50 18.10
CA ASN A 459 -2.15 -21.54 19.20
C ASN A 459 -3.10 -20.31 19.20
N SER A 460 -3.29 -19.66 18.05
CA SER A 460 -4.12 -18.46 17.99
C SER A 460 -5.62 -18.81 18.07
N GLN A 461 -6.38 -18.00 18.83
CA GLN A 461 -7.83 -18.09 18.85
C GLN A 461 -8.45 -17.89 17.45
N GLU A 462 -7.73 -17.21 16.53
CA GLU A 462 -8.15 -16.98 15.15
C GLU A 462 -8.20 -18.24 14.29
N PHE A 463 -7.38 -19.25 14.57
CA PHE A 463 -7.41 -20.53 13.85
C PHE A 463 -8.30 -21.58 14.53
N ALA A 464 -8.48 -21.47 15.85
CA ALA A 464 -9.38 -22.36 16.60
C ALA A 464 -10.85 -22.26 16.14
N SER A 465 -11.31 -21.08 15.75
CA SER A 465 -12.66 -20.85 15.19
C SER A 465 -12.78 -21.17 13.69
N LYS A 466 -11.72 -21.66 13.05
CA LYS A 466 -11.62 -21.90 11.59
C LYS A 466 -11.19 -23.32 11.25
N ARG A 467 -11.35 -24.23 12.20
CA ARG A 467 -10.88 -25.61 12.07
C ARG A 467 -11.55 -26.33 10.91
N SER A 468 -12.80 -25.98 10.55
CA SER A 468 -13.47 -26.59 9.40
C SER A 468 -12.83 -26.22 8.06
N VAL A 469 -12.42 -24.96 7.91
CA VAL A 469 -11.78 -24.44 6.69
C VAL A 469 -10.36 -25.00 6.55
N LEU A 470 -9.63 -25.06 7.66
CA LEU A 470 -8.32 -25.73 7.69
C LEU A 470 -8.43 -27.21 7.33
N LYS A 471 -9.45 -27.93 7.83
CA LYS A 471 -9.71 -29.33 7.44
C LYS A 471 -10.05 -29.46 5.95
N MET A 472 -10.84 -28.55 5.40
CA MET A 472 -11.13 -28.53 3.96
C MET A 472 -9.86 -28.30 3.13
N ALA A 473 -9.03 -27.35 3.52
CA ALA A 473 -7.75 -27.07 2.86
C ALA A 473 -6.76 -28.23 3.00
N LEU A 474 -6.73 -28.87 4.17
CA LEU A 474 -5.99 -30.11 4.41
C LEU A 474 -6.44 -31.22 3.47
N GLY A 475 -7.73 -31.34 3.20
CA GLY A 475 -8.22 -32.39 2.30
C GLY A 475 -7.66 -32.28 0.89
N PHE A 476 -7.47 -31.06 0.38
CA PHE A 476 -6.78 -30.84 -0.90
C PHE A 476 -5.30 -31.18 -0.84
N ARG A 477 -4.61 -30.80 0.24
CA ARG A 477 -3.19 -31.13 0.46
C ARG A 477 -2.98 -32.65 0.53
N LEU A 478 -3.80 -33.34 1.32
CA LEU A 478 -3.70 -34.78 1.56
C LEU A 478 -4.32 -35.61 0.43
N LYS A 479 -5.07 -34.97 -0.49
CA LYS A 479 -5.86 -35.62 -1.54
C LYS A 479 -6.87 -36.64 -0.97
N THR A 480 -7.32 -36.43 0.26
CA THR A 480 -8.33 -37.23 0.95
C THR A 480 -9.15 -36.32 1.85
N PHE A 481 -10.46 -36.53 1.91
CA PHE A 481 -11.35 -35.84 2.86
C PHE A 481 -11.76 -36.76 4.02
N ASP A 482 -11.03 -37.85 4.23
CA ASP A 482 -11.20 -38.74 5.38
C ASP A 482 -10.91 -37.96 6.69
N PRO A 483 -11.90 -37.84 7.60
CA PRO A 483 -11.73 -37.16 8.88
C PRO A 483 -10.56 -37.72 9.68
N SER A 484 -10.35 -39.04 9.65
CA SER A 484 -9.30 -39.69 10.43
C SER A 484 -7.90 -39.29 9.97
N ALA A 485 -7.67 -39.23 8.65
CA ALA A 485 -6.41 -38.81 8.06
C ALA A 485 -6.11 -37.33 8.31
N THR A 486 -7.13 -36.47 8.18
CA THR A 486 -6.99 -35.03 8.45
C THR A 486 -6.74 -34.74 9.93
N ASP A 487 -7.38 -35.47 10.84
CA ASP A 487 -7.22 -35.32 12.29
C ASP A 487 -5.83 -35.75 12.75
N ILE A 488 -5.30 -36.87 12.26
CA ILE A 488 -3.94 -37.32 12.59
C ILE A 488 -2.92 -36.30 12.08
N TYR A 489 -3.08 -35.81 10.86
CA TYR A 489 -2.20 -34.79 10.31
C TYR A 489 -2.23 -33.51 11.15
N GLU A 490 -3.42 -33.04 11.54
CA GLU A 490 -3.56 -31.88 12.43
C GLU A 490 -2.85 -32.12 13.78
N GLN A 491 -3.02 -33.30 14.39
CA GLN A 491 -2.37 -33.63 15.64
C GLN A 491 -0.84 -33.70 15.51
N LEU A 492 -0.31 -34.14 14.36
CA LEU A 492 1.13 -34.15 14.11
C LEU A 492 1.75 -32.76 14.22
N TYR A 493 1.05 -31.70 13.81
CA TYR A 493 1.55 -30.32 13.82
C TYR A 493 1.00 -29.46 14.96
N HIS A 494 0.28 -30.07 15.90
CA HIS A 494 -0.35 -29.36 17.01
C HIS A 494 0.68 -28.63 17.90
N HIS A 495 0.35 -27.44 18.41
CA HIS A 495 1.26 -26.64 19.25
C HIS A 495 1.71 -27.39 20.54
N THR A 496 0.86 -28.26 21.09
CA THR A 496 1.17 -29.11 22.26
C THR A 496 1.97 -30.36 21.90
N ALA A 497 3.18 -30.50 22.44
CA ALA A 497 4.08 -31.64 22.21
C ALA A 497 3.48 -33.02 22.53
N LYS A 498 2.68 -33.15 23.61
CA LYS A 498 2.03 -34.43 23.98
C LYS A 498 1.08 -34.95 22.90
N ILE A 499 0.35 -34.05 22.24
CA ILE A 499 -0.58 -34.40 21.16
C ILE A 499 0.22 -34.83 19.92
N ARG A 500 1.30 -34.10 19.60
CA ARG A 500 2.22 -34.50 18.52
C ARG A 500 2.83 -35.87 18.75
N ALA A 501 3.28 -36.16 19.97
CA ALA A 501 3.86 -37.45 20.34
C ALA A 501 2.85 -38.61 20.16
N PHE A 502 1.61 -38.41 20.59
CA PHE A 502 0.53 -39.39 20.36
C PHE A 502 0.26 -39.61 18.86
N ALA A 503 0.21 -38.54 18.07
CA ALA A 503 0.00 -38.63 16.63
C ALA A 503 1.15 -39.36 15.92
N VAL A 504 2.40 -39.12 16.33
CA VAL A 504 3.56 -39.89 15.86
C VAL A 504 3.40 -41.37 16.21
N GLN A 505 3.00 -41.70 17.44
CA GLN A 505 2.79 -43.09 17.83
C GLN A 505 1.76 -43.79 16.93
N THR A 506 0.65 -43.12 16.62
CA THR A 506 -0.38 -43.60 15.70
C THR A 506 0.12 -43.74 14.27
N LEU A 507 0.93 -42.79 13.78
CA LEU A 507 1.56 -42.83 12.46
C LEU A 507 2.49 -44.05 12.33
N LEU A 508 3.33 -44.30 13.34
CA LEU A 508 4.30 -45.40 13.35
C LEU A 508 3.63 -46.77 13.46
N ALA A 509 2.53 -46.89 14.19
CA ALA A 509 1.77 -48.13 14.29
C ALA A 509 1.23 -48.62 12.93
N ASN A 510 0.96 -47.68 12.02
CA ASN A 510 0.39 -47.94 10.68
C ASN A 510 1.39 -47.73 9.54
N LEU A 511 2.70 -47.67 9.83
CA LEU A 511 3.74 -47.27 8.88
C LEU A 511 3.84 -48.15 7.62
N ARG A 512 3.56 -49.45 7.77
CA ARG A 512 3.56 -50.42 6.66
C ARG A 512 2.45 -50.17 5.66
N ASP A 513 1.30 -49.73 6.14
CA ASP A 513 0.14 -49.45 5.29
C ASP A 513 0.30 -48.11 4.55
N TYR A 514 0.90 -47.11 5.21
CA TYR A 514 1.26 -45.85 4.55
C TYR A 514 2.35 -46.03 3.49
N SER A 515 3.36 -46.85 3.76
CA SER A 515 4.47 -47.07 2.82
C SER A 515 4.11 -47.93 1.61
N ALA A 516 3.01 -48.70 1.67
CA ALA A 516 2.52 -49.50 0.55
C ALA A 516 2.04 -48.66 -0.65
N ARG A 517 1.77 -47.36 -0.47
CA ARG A 517 1.20 -46.49 -1.49
C ARG A 517 2.16 -45.34 -1.86
N PRO A 518 2.51 -45.15 -3.15
CA PRO A 518 3.51 -44.16 -3.56
C PRO A 518 3.17 -42.71 -3.18
N GLN A 519 1.89 -42.34 -3.21
CA GLN A 519 1.44 -40.99 -2.89
C GLN A 519 1.57 -40.68 -1.39
N ASN A 520 1.26 -41.65 -0.54
CA ASN A 520 1.40 -41.55 0.91
C ASN A 520 2.86 -41.53 1.35
N LEU A 521 3.75 -42.17 0.58
CA LEU A 521 5.17 -42.24 0.90
C LEU A 521 5.84 -40.86 0.93
N HIS A 522 5.46 -39.96 0.03
CA HIS A 522 5.99 -38.58 0.02
C HIS A 522 5.58 -37.82 1.28
N LEU A 523 4.28 -37.86 1.59
CA LEU A 523 3.71 -37.24 2.79
C LEU A 523 4.31 -37.83 4.08
N LEU A 524 4.45 -39.15 4.13
CA LEU A 524 5.04 -39.86 5.26
C LEU A 524 6.50 -39.42 5.46
N ARG A 525 7.28 -39.34 4.37
CA ARG A 525 8.68 -38.90 4.41
C ARG A 525 8.78 -37.47 4.95
N GLU A 526 7.90 -36.59 4.51
CA GLU A 526 7.83 -35.21 4.97
C GLU A 526 7.48 -35.13 6.46
N CYS A 527 6.39 -35.77 6.90
CA CYS A 527 5.98 -35.81 8.30
C CYS A 527 7.09 -36.37 9.20
N LEU A 528 7.73 -37.48 8.82
CA LEU A 528 8.82 -38.06 9.61
C LEU A 528 10.05 -37.14 9.67
N ALA A 529 10.40 -36.46 8.57
CA ALA A 529 11.47 -35.47 8.55
C ALA A 529 11.16 -34.27 9.46
N ASP A 530 9.94 -33.76 9.41
CA ASP A 530 9.50 -32.61 10.21
C ASP A 530 9.38 -32.96 11.70
N ARG A 531 9.05 -34.22 12.04
CA ARG A 531 8.94 -34.68 13.43
C ARG A 531 10.27 -35.14 14.02
N ILE A 532 11.21 -35.70 13.24
CA ILE A 532 12.54 -36.05 13.79
C ILE A 532 13.36 -34.81 14.16
N ALA A 533 13.07 -33.69 13.50
CA ALA A 533 13.64 -32.38 13.81
C ALA A 533 12.87 -31.57 14.88
N ASP A 534 11.82 -32.14 15.49
CA ASP A 534 10.90 -31.46 16.44
C ASP A 534 11.63 -30.81 17.62
N ASP A 535 11.02 -29.77 18.20
CA ASP A 535 11.56 -28.99 19.30
C ASP A 535 11.37 -29.67 20.67
N SER A 536 10.51 -30.68 20.77
CA SER A 536 10.33 -31.47 21.98
C SER A 536 10.96 -32.86 21.89
N GLU A 537 11.71 -33.19 22.95
CA GLU A 537 12.26 -34.50 23.24
C GLU A 537 11.19 -35.60 23.27
N LEU A 538 9.95 -35.29 23.70
CA LEU A 538 8.86 -36.26 23.78
C LEU A 538 8.45 -36.78 22.40
N VAL A 539 8.43 -35.90 21.40
CA VAL A 539 8.04 -36.24 20.03
C VAL A 539 9.16 -37.06 19.37
N VAL A 540 10.40 -36.58 19.49
CA VAL A 540 11.57 -37.28 18.94
C VAL A 540 11.75 -38.66 19.57
N LYS A 541 11.46 -38.82 20.87
CA LYS A 541 11.48 -40.11 21.56
C LYS A 541 10.57 -41.15 20.91
N GLU A 542 9.36 -40.75 20.52
CA GLU A 542 8.40 -41.67 19.88
C GLU A 542 8.91 -42.09 18.51
N ILE A 543 9.49 -41.17 17.74
CA ILE A 543 10.07 -41.44 16.42
C ILE A 543 11.21 -42.46 16.53
N LEU A 544 12.13 -42.26 17.47
CA LEU A 544 13.28 -43.14 17.71
C LEU A 544 12.90 -44.56 18.19
N LYS A 545 11.61 -44.88 18.37
CA LYS A 545 11.18 -46.29 18.56
C LYS A 545 11.18 -47.09 17.26
N LEU A 546 11.18 -46.41 16.11
CA LEU A 546 11.18 -47.05 14.79
C LEU A 546 12.53 -47.75 14.51
N PRO A 547 12.56 -48.99 13.98
CA PRO A 547 13.80 -49.66 13.64
C PRO A 547 14.63 -48.88 12.59
N THR A 548 15.96 -48.89 12.70
CA THR A 548 16.83 -48.12 11.78
C THR A 548 16.64 -48.49 10.32
N ALA A 549 16.41 -49.77 10.02
CA ALA A 549 16.14 -50.21 8.66
C ALA A 549 14.90 -49.54 8.06
N GLU A 550 13.82 -49.39 8.84
CA GLU A 550 12.59 -48.73 8.40
C GLU A 550 12.79 -47.20 8.26
N PHE A 551 13.56 -46.58 9.16
CA PHE A 551 13.98 -45.17 9.02
C PHE A 551 14.70 -44.90 7.71
N VAL A 552 15.73 -45.71 7.43
CA VAL A 552 16.57 -45.57 6.23
C VAL A 552 15.76 -45.86 4.97
N GLN A 553 14.83 -46.81 5.02
CA GLN A 553 13.94 -47.12 3.91
C GLN A 553 13.05 -45.93 3.51
N VAL A 554 12.55 -45.16 4.49
CA VAL A 554 11.60 -44.05 4.22
C VAL A 554 12.33 -42.73 3.94
N LEU A 555 13.34 -42.36 4.73
CA LEU A 555 14.00 -41.05 4.66
C LEU A 555 15.29 -41.05 3.83
N GLY A 556 15.96 -42.21 3.72
CA GLY A 556 17.32 -42.37 3.21
C GLY A 556 18.38 -42.22 4.32
N ALA A 557 19.48 -42.96 4.21
CA ALA A 557 20.50 -43.01 5.26
C ALA A 557 21.12 -41.64 5.57
N ASP A 558 21.39 -40.82 4.55
CA ASP A 558 22.01 -39.50 4.72
C ASP A 558 21.15 -38.58 5.60
N LYS A 559 19.85 -38.46 5.29
CA LYS A 559 18.92 -37.61 6.05
C LYS A 559 18.72 -38.11 7.48
N VAL A 560 18.69 -39.42 7.67
CA VAL A 560 18.59 -40.02 9.02
C VAL A 560 19.85 -39.72 9.81
N ALA A 561 21.04 -39.86 9.22
CA ALA A 561 22.30 -39.54 9.88
C ALA A 561 22.38 -38.05 10.26
N GLU A 562 22.04 -37.15 9.34
CA GLU A 562 22.00 -35.70 9.61
C GLU A 562 21.03 -35.34 10.75
N ALA A 563 19.84 -35.92 10.76
CA ALA A 563 18.85 -35.71 11.83
C ALA A 563 19.34 -36.23 13.19
N LEU A 564 19.94 -37.43 13.22
CA LEU A 564 20.50 -38.00 14.45
C LEU A 564 21.68 -37.17 14.98
N ILE A 565 22.55 -36.67 14.10
CA ILE A 565 23.65 -35.75 14.45
C ILE A 565 23.08 -34.44 15.03
N ALA A 566 22.02 -33.90 14.43
CA ALA A 566 21.35 -32.71 14.97
C ALA A 566 20.76 -32.96 16.36
N ILE A 567 20.20 -34.15 16.63
CA ILE A 567 19.74 -34.54 17.98
C ILE A 567 20.92 -34.59 18.96
N LEU A 568 22.06 -35.17 18.58
CA LEU A 568 23.27 -35.17 19.43
C LEU A 568 23.79 -33.77 19.73
N ASN A 569 23.69 -32.84 18.78
CA ASN A 569 24.01 -31.43 19.02
C ASN A 569 23.02 -30.80 20.01
N LYS A 570 21.72 -31.11 19.92
CA LYS A 570 20.72 -30.66 20.92
C LYS A 570 21.02 -31.21 22.31
N VAL A 571 21.47 -32.47 22.43
CA VAL A 571 21.92 -33.07 23.70
C VAL A 571 23.06 -32.28 24.34
N GLN A 572 24.00 -31.79 23.53
CA GLN A 572 25.12 -30.98 24.03
C GLN A 572 24.70 -29.57 24.46
N GLN A 573 23.70 -28.99 23.80
CA GLN A 573 23.18 -27.65 24.10
C GLN A 573 22.26 -27.65 25.32
N ASP A 574 21.43 -28.69 25.48
CA ASP A 574 20.48 -28.85 26.58
C ASP A 574 20.48 -30.29 27.09
N ALA A 575 21.41 -30.55 28.01
CA ALA A 575 21.59 -31.86 28.62
C ALA A 575 20.46 -32.24 29.60
N GLU A 576 19.62 -31.30 30.05
CA GLU A 576 18.54 -31.62 31.00
C GLU A 576 17.39 -32.34 30.29
N HIS A 577 16.94 -31.81 29.14
CA HIS A 577 15.78 -32.35 28.42
C HIS A 577 16.16 -33.45 27.43
N TRP A 578 17.30 -33.35 26.75
CA TRP A 578 17.64 -34.23 25.63
C TRP A 578 18.50 -35.44 26.03
N ALA A 579 19.17 -35.42 27.18
CA ALA A 579 20.04 -36.52 27.62
C ALA A 579 19.39 -37.93 27.59
N PRO A 580 18.09 -38.13 27.89
CA PRO A 580 17.46 -39.44 27.79
C PRO A 580 17.48 -40.07 26.38
N LEU A 581 17.64 -39.25 25.33
CA LEU A 581 17.65 -39.71 23.93
C LEU A 581 19.06 -40.13 23.46
N THR A 582 20.10 -39.83 24.22
CA THR A 582 21.51 -40.03 23.82
C THR A 582 21.79 -41.47 23.41
N ALA A 583 21.48 -42.44 24.28
CA ALA A 583 21.83 -43.84 24.03
C ALA A 583 21.12 -44.42 22.80
N VAL A 584 19.83 -44.10 22.63
CA VAL A 584 19.02 -44.55 21.49
C VAL A 584 19.48 -43.89 20.18
N THR A 585 19.74 -42.58 20.22
CA THR A 585 20.25 -41.83 19.05
C THR A 585 21.57 -42.40 18.57
N VAL A 586 22.50 -42.68 19.49
CA VAL A 586 23.78 -43.32 19.19
C VAL A 586 23.62 -44.73 18.64
N GLN A 587 22.68 -45.51 19.18
CA GLN A 587 22.38 -46.85 18.67
C GLN A 587 21.92 -46.81 17.21
N HIS A 588 21.06 -45.85 16.83
CA HIS A 588 20.67 -45.66 15.43
C HIS A 588 21.84 -45.19 14.58
N LEU A 589 22.56 -44.14 15.02
CA LEU A 589 23.64 -43.52 14.24
C LEU A 589 24.79 -44.50 13.95
N THR A 590 25.06 -45.42 14.87
CA THR A 590 26.11 -46.44 14.75
C THR A 590 25.62 -47.77 14.19
N SER A 591 24.35 -47.86 13.76
CA SER A 591 23.78 -49.05 13.15
C SER A 591 24.45 -49.41 11.82
N ARG A 592 24.30 -50.67 11.40
CA ARG A 592 24.93 -51.18 10.18
C ARG A 592 24.44 -50.42 8.94
N GLU A 593 23.15 -50.14 8.90
CA GLU A 593 22.44 -49.49 7.80
C GLU A 593 23.02 -48.10 7.51
N ILE A 594 23.37 -47.34 8.54
CA ILE A 594 23.95 -46.00 8.42
C ILE A 594 25.46 -46.06 8.22
N VAL A 595 26.18 -46.88 8.99
CA VAL A 595 27.65 -46.97 8.94
C VAL A 595 28.16 -47.53 7.60
N GLU A 596 27.36 -48.35 6.89
CA GLU A 596 27.71 -48.85 5.56
C GLU A 596 27.53 -47.80 4.46
N THR A 597 26.69 -46.78 4.65
CA THR A 597 26.26 -45.84 3.61
C THR A 597 26.76 -44.41 3.81
N TYR A 598 26.81 -43.93 5.06
CA TYR A 598 27.20 -42.56 5.41
C TYR A 598 28.68 -42.45 5.80
N ASP A 599 29.25 -41.23 5.79
CA ASP A 599 30.67 -41.00 6.10
C ASP A 599 30.97 -41.28 7.58
N THR A 600 31.77 -42.31 7.83
CA THR A 600 32.18 -42.74 9.17
C THR A 600 32.99 -41.69 9.92
N ASN A 601 33.70 -40.79 9.22
CA ASN A 601 34.44 -39.71 9.86
C ASN A 601 33.50 -38.65 10.43
N ILE A 602 32.42 -38.32 9.71
CA ILE A 602 31.40 -37.38 10.18
C ILE A 602 30.67 -37.97 11.40
N ILE A 603 30.32 -39.26 11.33
CA ILE A 603 29.75 -39.98 12.48
C ILE A 603 30.69 -39.93 13.68
N LEU A 604 31.98 -40.21 13.49
CA LEU A 604 32.96 -40.16 14.57
C LEU A 604 33.02 -38.75 15.19
N LEU A 605 33.11 -37.70 14.36
CA LEU A 605 33.14 -36.32 14.83
C LEU A 605 31.91 -35.96 15.66
N ALA A 606 30.71 -36.38 15.26
CA ALA A 606 29.49 -36.16 16.02
C ALA A 606 29.47 -36.90 17.37
N LEU A 607 30.14 -38.05 17.45
CA LEU A 607 30.23 -38.87 18.65
C LEU A 607 31.40 -38.49 19.58
N MET A 608 32.38 -37.72 19.12
CA MET A 608 33.58 -37.35 19.89
C MET A 608 33.27 -36.78 21.28
N PRO A 609 32.32 -35.86 21.46
CA PRO A 609 32.01 -35.31 22.79
C PRO A 609 31.43 -36.35 23.76
N LEU A 610 30.83 -37.43 23.24
CA LEU A 610 30.32 -38.54 24.06
C LEU A 610 31.40 -39.56 24.43
N LEU A 611 32.45 -39.69 23.62
CA LEU A 611 33.59 -40.57 23.90
C LEU A 611 34.49 -40.02 25.02
N PHE A 612 34.48 -38.70 25.21
CA PHE A 612 35.25 -38.01 26.24
C PHE A 612 34.36 -37.04 27.04
N PRO A 613 33.40 -37.56 27.82
CA PRO A 613 32.41 -36.71 28.47
C PRO A 613 32.99 -35.95 29.67
N ASP A 614 32.59 -34.69 29.85
CA ASP A 614 32.95 -33.87 31.02
C ASP A 614 32.19 -34.28 32.30
N SER A 615 31.06 -34.99 32.16
CA SER A 615 30.22 -35.46 33.27
C SER A 615 29.73 -36.90 33.06
N SER A 616 29.69 -37.68 34.14
CA SER A 616 29.29 -39.08 34.13
C SER A 616 27.78 -39.24 34.32
N SER A 617 27.04 -39.38 33.22
CA SER A 617 25.62 -39.75 33.27
C SER A 617 25.40 -41.21 32.85
N SER A 618 24.38 -41.86 33.41
CA SER A 618 23.98 -43.23 33.03
C SER A 618 23.69 -43.34 31.52
N ASN A 619 23.10 -42.29 30.93
CA ASN A 619 22.79 -42.24 29.50
C ASN A 619 24.07 -42.17 28.65
N THR A 620 25.07 -41.41 29.09
CA THR A 620 26.38 -41.31 28.42
C THR A 620 27.12 -42.66 28.48
N PHE A 621 27.08 -43.34 29.62
CA PHE A 621 27.68 -44.67 29.77
C PHE A 621 27.03 -45.70 28.82
N GLN A 622 25.71 -45.70 28.71
CA GLN A 622 24.98 -46.55 27.77
C GLN A 622 25.33 -46.20 26.32
N ALA A 623 25.44 -44.91 25.99
CA ALA A 623 25.83 -44.45 24.66
C ALA A 623 27.25 -44.94 24.28
N ILE A 624 28.26 -44.77 25.15
CA ILE A 624 29.62 -45.27 24.92
C ILE A 624 29.61 -46.80 24.73
N THR A 625 28.83 -47.51 25.54
CA THR A 625 28.66 -48.96 25.41
C THR A 625 28.08 -49.35 24.05
N SER A 626 27.10 -48.61 23.54
CA SER A 626 26.54 -48.81 22.21
C SER A 626 27.58 -48.55 21.11
N ILE A 627 28.38 -47.49 21.21
CA ILE A 627 29.43 -47.17 20.23
C ILE A 627 30.45 -48.32 20.12
N LEU A 628 30.99 -48.78 21.25
CA LEU A 628 32.05 -49.79 21.25
C LEU A 628 31.57 -51.15 20.74
N LYS A 629 30.29 -51.48 20.93
CA LYS A 629 29.66 -52.71 20.42
C LYS A 629 29.12 -52.60 19.00
N SER A 630 29.15 -51.41 18.41
CA SER A 630 28.54 -51.15 17.10
C SER A 630 29.44 -51.56 15.93
N PRO A 631 28.87 -51.73 14.72
CA PRO A 631 29.64 -51.86 13.47
C PRO A 631 30.68 -50.75 13.23
N LEU A 632 30.52 -49.56 13.83
CA LEU A 632 31.47 -48.47 13.70
C LEU A 632 32.84 -48.81 14.32
N SER A 633 32.86 -49.55 15.44
CA SER A 633 34.12 -49.96 16.09
C SER A 633 34.92 -50.94 15.23
N ALA A 634 34.25 -51.73 14.39
CA ALA A 634 34.93 -52.59 13.42
C ALA A 634 35.64 -51.79 12.31
N LYS A 635 35.13 -50.60 11.96
CA LYS A 635 35.70 -49.74 10.92
C LYS A 635 36.78 -48.78 11.42
N ILE A 636 36.73 -48.39 12.70
CA ILE A 636 37.63 -47.39 13.29
C ILE A 636 38.52 -48.05 14.34
N GLY A 637 39.79 -48.31 14.01
CA GLY A 637 40.73 -49.06 14.85
C GLY A 637 40.88 -48.52 16.28
N PHE A 638 40.94 -47.20 16.44
CA PHE A 638 41.03 -46.55 17.76
C PHE A 638 39.87 -46.92 18.70
N LEU A 639 38.66 -47.10 18.19
CA LEU A 639 37.51 -47.47 19.02
C LEU A 639 37.65 -48.88 19.60
N GLN A 640 38.46 -49.77 19.00
CA GLN A 640 38.70 -51.12 19.52
C GLN A 640 39.67 -51.12 20.72
N GLU A 641 40.51 -50.10 20.82
CA GLU A 641 41.50 -49.95 21.88
C GLU A 641 40.89 -49.31 23.14
N LEU A 642 39.72 -48.67 23.01
CA LEU A 642 39.01 -48.04 24.12
C LEU A 642 38.42 -49.08 25.08
N GLN A 643 38.77 -48.95 26.35
CA GLN A 643 38.24 -49.80 27.42
C GLN A 643 37.18 -49.04 28.24
N LEU A 644 36.01 -49.65 28.39
CA LEU A 644 34.98 -49.20 29.33
C LEU A 644 35.42 -49.53 30.75
N VAL A 645 35.78 -48.51 31.53
CA VAL A 645 36.01 -48.65 32.97
C VAL A 645 34.64 -48.68 33.66
N ARG A 646 34.28 -49.79 34.34
CA ARG A 646 33.05 -49.87 35.16
C ARG A 646 33.35 -49.39 36.59
N ASP A 647 32.58 -48.43 37.10
CA ASP A 647 31.45 -48.67 38.01
C ASP A 647 30.67 -47.38 38.31
N SER A 648 29.35 -47.53 38.39
CA SER A 648 28.33 -46.46 38.47
C SER A 648 28.17 -45.80 39.84
N GLU A 649 29.13 -45.94 40.76
CA GLU A 649 29.05 -45.36 42.12
C GLU A 649 30.26 -44.50 42.52
N SER A 650 31.22 -44.25 41.63
CA SER A 650 32.34 -43.36 41.92
C SER A 650 32.74 -42.55 40.70
N PHE A 651 31.96 -41.50 40.42
CA PHE A 651 32.42 -40.26 39.81
C PHE A 651 31.74 -39.10 40.54
#